data_AF-A0A1G1ADU0-F1
#
_entry.id   AF-A0A1G1ADU0-F1
#
_cell.length_a   1.000
_cell.length_b   1.000
_cell.length_c   1.000
_cell.angle_alpha   90.00
_cell.angle_beta   90.00
_cell.angle_gamma   90.00
#
_symmetry.space_group_name_H-M   'P 1'
#
loop_
_entity.id
_entity.type
_entity.pdbx_description
1 polymer ?
#
loop_
_entity_poly.entity_id
_entity_poly.type
_entity_poly.pdbx_seq_one_letter_code
_entity_poly.pdbx_strand_id
1 'polypeptide(L)'
;MATKMVIVESPAKAKTINKILGKDFVVKSSMGHIRDLPIKNLGVDIKDSFKPKYVLVKTRQKVIDELKKTALKCDSIYLAPDPDREGEAIAWHLKTILDDGKSGKQFFRVQYNEITPTAVRKAFEHPGEIDQKRVDAQQARRILDRIVGYMVSPVLWRRIRRGLSAGRVQSVALRLVCEREMEIKKFVPEEYWLLGAKVKKLVEPLDPFRIKLVRIDGEKADVKSGEQAENIKNDLNGRSLKVAEIAIKEISKRAGPPFITSSLQQAASSTCGYEPKRTMSIAQKLYEGVDLGEGPVGLITYMRTDSFFIAQDALQACRTFIGEKYGVEYLPEKPNFFKSRGSAQEAHEAIRPTDVTRTPDSVAHKLDPTELKVYKLIWQRFVSSQMAPAKIEQKTAKIEAVPTEQKKTTYIFHVSASEVKFPGYMKVTGADVEKQAEKENGEEGEELDRMPPLTEGEALECLEWLMDRKETQPPARYSEASLIKSLEENGVGRPSTYASIISTLHARKYVLREKRSLSPTELGVSVNDLLVTNLGELFNVEFTALMEESLDKIEEGDVDWTRMLGEFYTKFDGWMQKVKEPPADQTAVRHVAKCMESITQWAPEVKRGKKTYSDQSFVESVRKQLGDGTKEISTRQLTALVRIACRYKEQVPDLEKVLSDVGHSAMLTAPETQPPRESTLKKLDVLSSLDLDESAKKFVESLRSQASSGRRLSDRQVNALNRIVMSHSAQIENYESLKAVLEMGEVEHQAEDPECGEYIRAMSSVENWKPPVTRGKRVFDDNLFYQSLSQHYGRKKFLSFRQKAALKKMYEKYKDQVKEPVRIPETPVQV
;
A
#
# COMPACT_ATOMS: atom_id res chain seq x y z
N MET A 1 -24.74 -2.36 42.39
CA MET A 1 -24.49 -2.80 41.00
C MET A 1 -24.33 -1.55 40.16
N ALA A 2 -23.39 -1.50 39.23
CA ALA A 2 -23.23 -0.32 38.37
C ALA A 2 -24.46 -0.14 37.47
N THR A 3 -25.08 1.04 37.52
CA THR A 3 -26.27 1.41 36.74
C THR A 3 -25.93 2.04 35.38
N LYS A 4 -24.64 2.26 35.10
CA LYS A 4 -24.14 2.96 33.92
C LYS A 4 -23.22 2.05 33.09
N MET A 5 -23.47 1.98 31.79
CA MET A 5 -22.67 1.22 30.83
C MET A 5 -21.86 2.17 29.94
N VAL A 6 -20.60 1.83 29.65
CA VAL A 6 -19.78 2.53 28.65
C VAL A 6 -19.41 1.56 27.55
N ILE A 7 -19.51 1.99 26.29
CA ILE A 7 -19.12 1.17 25.13
C ILE A 7 -18.06 1.89 24.33
N VAL A 8 -16.93 1.21 24.11
CA VAL A 8 -15.83 1.66 23.25
C VAL A 8 -15.52 0.63 22.17
N GLU A 9 -14.69 0.99 21.19
CA GLU A 9 -14.41 0.14 20.03
C GLU A 9 -13.40 -0.99 20.30
N SER A 10 -12.47 -0.81 21.26
CA SER A 10 -11.38 -1.76 21.50
C SER A 10 -11.23 -2.22 22.97
N PRO A 11 -10.70 -3.43 23.22
CA PRO A 11 -10.49 -3.93 24.58
C PRO A 11 -9.44 -3.17 25.38
N ALA A 12 -8.39 -2.67 24.72
CA ALA A 12 -7.33 -1.91 25.40
C ALA A 12 -7.90 -0.60 25.96
N LYS A 13 -8.61 0.15 25.10
CA LYS A 13 -9.35 1.35 25.49
C LYS A 13 -10.34 1.09 26.62
N ALA A 14 -11.06 -0.03 26.56
CA ALA A 14 -12.01 -0.41 27.61
C ALA A 14 -11.32 -0.60 28.98
N LYS A 15 -10.14 -1.23 29.01
CA LYS A 15 -9.35 -1.39 30.25
C LYS A 15 -8.89 -0.05 30.80
N THR A 16 -8.38 0.84 29.94
CA THR A 16 -7.88 2.16 30.32
C THR A 16 -9.00 3.02 30.93
N ILE A 17 -10.14 3.10 30.25
CA ILE A 17 -11.28 3.90 30.72
C ILE A 17 -11.89 3.31 31.99
N ASN A 18 -11.97 1.99 32.10
CA ASN A 18 -12.47 1.34 33.31
C ASN A 18 -11.60 1.67 34.54
N LYS A 19 -10.28 1.78 34.36
CA LYS A 19 -9.36 2.20 35.43
C LYS A 19 -9.60 3.66 35.86
N ILE A 20 -9.92 4.54 34.91
CA ILE A 20 -10.15 5.97 35.16
C ILE A 20 -11.50 6.24 35.83
N LEU A 21 -12.57 5.61 35.33
CA LEU A 21 -13.95 5.82 35.78
C LEU A 21 -14.31 5.03 37.06
N GLY A 22 -13.59 3.95 37.34
CA GLY A 22 -13.79 3.16 38.56
C GLY A 22 -15.04 2.27 38.51
N LYS A 23 -15.58 1.95 39.69
CA LYS A 23 -16.61 0.90 39.88
C LYS A 23 -18.04 1.34 39.50
N ASP A 24 -18.26 2.63 39.28
CA ASP A 24 -19.58 3.18 38.96
C ASP A 24 -20.04 2.88 37.53
N PHE A 25 -19.09 2.46 36.68
CA PHE A 25 -19.32 2.17 35.27
C PHE A 25 -18.94 0.74 34.92
N VAL A 26 -19.72 0.12 34.04
CA VAL A 26 -19.35 -1.12 33.35
C VAL A 26 -18.88 -0.80 31.95
N VAL A 27 -17.58 -0.89 31.72
CA VAL A 27 -16.98 -0.60 30.41
C VAL A 27 -16.90 -1.87 29.56
N LYS A 28 -17.45 -1.83 28.34
CA LYS A 28 -17.46 -2.92 27.36
C LYS A 28 -16.86 -2.47 26.03
N SER A 29 -16.41 -3.45 25.25
CA SER A 29 -15.84 -3.23 23.92
C SER A 29 -16.75 -3.81 22.84
N SER A 30 -17.07 -3.05 21.79
CA SER A 30 -17.81 -3.52 20.62
C SER A 30 -16.96 -4.33 19.64
N MET A 31 -15.63 -4.28 19.78
CA MET A 31 -14.66 -4.89 18.85
C MET A 31 -14.79 -4.30 17.43
N GLY A 32 -14.98 -2.98 17.35
CA GLY A 32 -15.23 -2.21 16.13
C GLY A 32 -16.69 -2.24 15.68
N HIS A 33 -16.91 -2.25 14.35
CA HIS A 33 -18.24 -2.27 13.75
C HIS A 33 -19.02 -3.55 14.08
N ILE A 34 -20.30 -3.37 14.45
CA ILE A 34 -21.25 -4.47 14.74
C ILE A 34 -22.31 -4.65 13.66
N ARG A 35 -22.45 -3.67 12.77
CA ARG A 35 -23.31 -3.68 11.57
C ARG A 35 -22.45 -3.32 10.36
N ASP A 36 -22.81 -3.87 9.20
CA ASP A 36 -22.25 -3.46 7.91
C ASP A 36 -23.26 -3.80 6.80
N LEU A 37 -23.01 -3.30 5.61
CA LEU A 37 -23.73 -3.70 4.41
C LEU A 37 -23.45 -5.18 4.08
N PRO A 38 -24.44 -5.95 3.60
CA PRO A 38 -24.32 -7.37 3.29
C PRO A 38 -23.17 -7.68 2.32
N ILE A 39 -22.53 -8.84 2.51
CA ILE A 39 -21.33 -9.23 1.75
C ILE A 39 -21.68 -9.64 0.30
N LYS A 40 -22.86 -10.23 0.08
CA LYS A 40 -23.21 -10.94 -1.17
C LYS A 40 -24.05 -10.14 -2.16
N ASN A 41 -24.59 -8.99 -1.76
CA ASN A 41 -25.40 -8.14 -2.63
C ASN A 41 -25.03 -6.67 -2.40
N LEU A 42 -25.54 -5.77 -3.24
CA LEU A 42 -25.21 -4.35 -3.16
C LEU A 42 -25.55 -3.78 -1.77
N GLY A 43 -26.69 -4.18 -1.19
CA GLY A 43 -27.11 -3.74 0.14
C GLY A 43 -27.56 -2.29 0.20
N VAL A 44 -27.73 -1.64 -0.95
CA VAL A 44 -28.15 -0.24 -1.08
C VAL A 44 -29.33 -0.21 -2.05
N ASP A 45 -30.42 0.43 -1.65
CA ASP A 45 -31.56 0.66 -2.53
C ASP A 45 -31.40 1.99 -3.27
N ILE A 46 -30.90 1.94 -4.50
CA ILE A 46 -30.62 3.16 -5.29
C ILE A 46 -31.92 3.91 -5.63
N LYS A 47 -33.06 3.21 -5.76
CA LYS A 47 -34.34 3.83 -6.12
C LYS A 47 -35.02 4.50 -4.93
N ASP A 48 -34.83 3.95 -3.73
CA ASP A 48 -35.33 4.50 -2.47
C ASP A 48 -34.24 5.33 -1.79
N SER A 49 -33.82 6.43 -2.43
CA SER A 49 -32.88 7.43 -1.88
C SER A 49 -31.62 6.84 -1.25
N PHE A 50 -31.02 5.83 -1.90
CA PHE A 50 -29.80 5.14 -1.45
C PHE A 50 -29.92 4.44 -0.09
N LYS A 51 -31.13 4.05 0.34
CA LYS A 51 -31.36 3.45 1.65
C LYS A 51 -30.47 2.22 1.90
N PRO A 52 -29.60 2.23 2.93
CA PRO A 52 -28.73 1.12 3.23
C PRO A 52 -29.45 0.00 4.00
N LYS A 53 -29.20 -1.25 3.60
CA LYS A 53 -29.65 -2.46 4.31
C LYS A 53 -28.53 -2.98 5.19
N TYR A 54 -28.39 -2.41 6.39
CA TYR A 54 -27.40 -2.88 7.36
C TYR A 54 -27.79 -4.22 7.98
N VAL A 55 -26.83 -5.15 8.03
CA VAL A 55 -26.97 -6.46 8.68
C VAL A 55 -25.98 -6.60 9.82
N LEU A 56 -26.30 -7.44 10.81
CA LEU A 56 -25.37 -7.75 11.90
C LEU A 56 -24.13 -8.46 11.37
N VAL A 57 -22.97 -8.06 11.86
CA VAL A 57 -21.71 -8.72 11.54
C VAL A 57 -21.68 -10.08 12.25
N LYS A 58 -21.76 -11.17 11.49
CA LYS A 58 -21.86 -12.55 12.03
C LYS A 58 -20.76 -12.90 13.04
N THR A 59 -19.54 -12.43 12.79
CA THR A 59 -18.39 -12.68 13.68
C THR A 59 -18.47 -11.91 15.01
N ARG A 60 -19.42 -10.98 15.15
CA ARG A 60 -19.65 -10.16 16.34
C ARG A 60 -20.91 -10.54 17.13
N GLN A 61 -21.62 -11.60 16.74
CA GLN A 61 -22.87 -11.99 17.39
C GLN A 61 -22.73 -12.14 18.92
N LYS A 62 -21.70 -12.86 19.38
CA LYS A 62 -21.44 -13.04 20.82
C LYS A 62 -21.25 -11.71 21.57
N VAL A 63 -20.56 -10.76 20.94
CA VAL A 63 -20.34 -9.42 21.52
C VAL A 63 -21.66 -8.66 21.59
N ILE A 64 -22.46 -8.70 20.52
CA ILE A 64 -23.78 -8.05 20.47
C ILE A 64 -24.71 -8.60 21.57
N ASP A 65 -24.74 -9.92 21.75
CA ASP A 65 -25.57 -10.57 22.77
C ASP A 65 -25.14 -10.16 24.19
N GLU A 66 -23.83 -10.07 24.43
CA GLU A 66 -23.27 -9.59 25.70
C GLU A 66 -23.60 -8.11 25.96
N LEU A 67 -23.49 -7.26 24.94
CA LEU A 67 -23.82 -5.83 25.03
C LEU A 67 -25.31 -5.65 25.35
N LYS A 68 -26.21 -6.36 24.67
CA LYS A 68 -27.65 -6.34 24.95
C LYS A 68 -27.96 -6.80 26.37
N LYS A 69 -27.37 -7.92 26.81
CA LYS A 69 -27.57 -8.45 28.17
C LYS A 69 -27.09 -7.48 29.24
N THR A 70 -26.00 -6.78 28.99
CA THR A 70 -25.45 -5.77 29.91
C THR A 70 -26.31 -4.51 29.93
N ALA A 71 -26.73 -4.04 28.75
CA ALA A 71 -27.60 -2.87 28.59
C ALA A 71 -28.94 -3.03 29.31
N LEU A 72 -29.51 -4.24 29.37
CA LEU A 72 -30.74 -4.51 30.13
C LEU A 72 -30.63 -4.24 31.64
N LYS A 73 -29.41 -4.18 32.20
CA LYS A 73 -29.15 -3.95 33.63
C LYS A 73 -28.75 -2.51 33.95
N CYS A 74 -28.70 -1.64 32.95
CA CYS A 74 -28.19 -0.29 33.07
C CYS A 74 -29.27 0.72 32.64
N ASP A 75 -29.36 1.83 33.37
CA ASP A 75 -30.31 2.91 33.11
C ASP A 75 -29.77 3.89 32.06
N SER A 76 -28.44 4.05 32.02
CA SER A 76 -27.74 4.96 31.11
C SER A 76 -26.64 4.24 30.33
N ILE A 77 -26.53 4.55 29.04
CA ILE A 77 -25.54 3.98 28.12
C ILE A 77 -24.72 5.11 27.49
N TYR A 78 -23.42 5.11 27.77
CA TYR A 78 -22.44 6.04 27.23
C TYR A 78 -21.70 5.42 26.04
N LEU A 79 -21.87 6.01 24.87
CA LEU A 79 -21.23 5.63 23.62
C LEU A 79 -19.94 6.45 23.48
N ALA A 80 -18.81 5.80 23.75
CA ALA A 80 -17.48 6.40 23.69
C ALA A 80 -16.56 5.84 22.58
N PRO A 81 -17.04 5.52 21.35
CA PRO A 81 -16.14 5.35 20.21
C PRO A 81 -15.26 6.58 19.95
N ASP A 82 -14.23 6.41 19.12
CA ASP A 82 -13.31 7.47 18.71
C ASP A 82 -14.01 8.76 18.19
N PRO A 83 -13.35 9.92 18.27
CA PRO A 83 -13.93 11.22 17.90
C PRO A 83 -13.92 11.49 16.38
N ASP A 84 -13.92 10.46 15.52
CA ASP A 84 -14.01 10.61 14.06
C ASP A 84 -15.40 10.17 13.51
N ARG A 85 -15.65 10.43 12.23
CA ARG A 85 -16.91 10.01 11.56
C ARG A 85 -17.14 8.49 11.61
N GLU A 86 -16.06 7.69 11.67
CA GLU A 86 -16.17 6.23 11.81
C GLU A 86 -16.69 5.85 13.20
N GLY A 87 -16.14 6.46 14.25
CA GLY A 87 -16.60 6.32 15.62
C GLY A 87 -18.05 6.79 15.81
N GLU A 88 -18.44 7.88 15.15
CA GLU A 88 -19.83 8.36 15.19
C GLU A 88 -20.81 7.35 14.58
N ALA A 89 -20.47 6.76 13.43
CA ALA A 89 -21.26 5.70 12.82
C ALA A 89 -21.32 4.43 13.70
N ILE A 90 -20.24 4.08 14.40
CA ILE A 90 -20.23 2.97 15.37
C ILE A 90 -21.19 3.28 16.53
N ALA A 91 -21.17 4.50 17.07
CA ALA A 91 -22.07 4.95 18.12
C ALA A 91 -23.54 4.86 17.67
N TRP A 92 -23.84 5.32 16.46
CA TRP A 92 -25.17 5.22 15.86
C TRP A 92 -25.64 3.78 15.68
N HIS A 93 -24.76 2.90 15.17
CA HIS A 93 -25.06 1.48 15.02
C HIS A 93 -25.32 0.79 16.36
N LEU A 94 -24.55 1.14 17.40
CA LEU A 94 -24.75 0.66 18.77
C LEU A 94 -26.10 1.10 19.32
N LYS A 95 -26.41 2.40 19.25
CA LYS A 95 -27.71 2.94 19.68
C LYS A 95 -28.86 2.20 19.00
N THR A 96 -28.81 2.05 17.67
CA THR A 96 -29.87 1.36 16.91
C THR A 96 -30.12 -0.08 17.35
N ILE A 97 -29.10 -0.80 17.86
CA ILE A 97 -29.24 -2.20 18.28
C ILE A 97 -29.66 -2.34 19.74
N LEU A 98 -29.27 -1.39 20.58
CA LEU A 98 -29.45 -1.42 22.02
C LEU A 98 -30.72 -0.70 22.48
N ASP A 99 -31.17 0.27 21.70
CA ASP A 99 -32.44 0.96 21.91
C ASP A 99 -33.58 0.07 21.41
N ASP A 100 -34.37 -0.43 22.36
CA ASP A 100 -35.55 -1.26 22.08
C ASP A 100 -36.83 -0.42 21.95
N GLY A 101 -36.73 0.92 22.06
CA GLY A 101 -37.84 1.87 21.98
C GLY A 101 -38.88 1.77 23.10
N LYS A 102 -38.67 0.87 24.08
CA LYS A 102 -39.65 0.55 25.14
C LYS A 102 -39.11 0.77 26.54
N SER A 103 -37.80 0.68 26.71
CA SER A 103 -37.13 0.68 28.01
C SER A 103 -36.82 2.06 28.58
N GLY A 104 -37.02 3.15 27.82
CA GLY A 104 -36.77 4.52 28.27
C GLY A 104 -35.29 4.81 28.62
N LYS A 105 -34.35 3.97 28.17
CA LYS A 105 -32.92 4.12 28.48
C LYS A 105 -32.34 5.38 27.86
N GLN A 106 -31.46 6.03 28.61
CA GLN A 106 -30.76 7.24 28.13
C GLN A 106 -29.46 6.87 27.41
N PHE A 107 -29.26 7.47 26.24
CA PHE A 107 -28.03 7.31 25.45
C PHE A 107 -27.26 8.62 25.39
N PHE A 108 -25.97 8.53 25.68
CA PHE A 108 -25.06 9.66 25.75
C PHE A 108 -23.89 9.44 24.80
N ARG A 109 -23.47 10.46 24.06
CA ARG A 109 -22.25 10.44 23.24
C ARG A 109 -21.11 11.09 24.01
N VAL A 110 -20.00 10.37 24.17
CA VAL A 110 -18.80 10.87 24.87
C VAL A 110 -17.63 10.89 23.91
N GLN A 111 -17.00 12.05 23.73
CA GLN A 111 -15.85 12.25 22.85
C GLN A 111 -14.67 12.80 23.66
N TYR A 112 -13.46 12.35 23.33
CA TYR A 112 -12.21 12.86 23.89
C TYR A 112 -11.08 12.63 22.88
N ASN A 113 -10.12 13.56 22.85
CA ASN A 113 -8.96 13.50 21.96
C ASN A 113 -7.74 12.82 22.60
N GLU A 114 -7.80 12.55 23.90
CA GLU A 114 -6.76 11.86 24.66
C GLU A 114 -7.37 11.05 25.80
N ILE A 115 -6.71 9.96 26.19
CA ILE A 115 -7.17 9.07 27.25
C ILE A 115 -6.37 9.32 28.53
N THR A 116 -6.60 10.49 29.12
CA THR A 116 -6.07 10.92 30.42
C THR A 116 -7.18 10.94 31.47
N PRO A 117 -6.87 10.78 32.77
CA PRO A 117 -7.88 10.87 33.82
C PRO A 117 -8.70 12.16 33.77
N THR A 118 -8.05 13.29 33.50
CA THR A 118 -8.68 14.61 33.40
C THR A 118 -9.60 14.71 32.18
N ALA A 119 -9.10 14.40 30.98
CA ALA A 119 -9.88 14.52 29.75
C ALA A 119 -11.10 13.59 29.74
N VAL A 120 -10.92 12.34 30.19
CA VAL A 120 -12.00 11.36 30.26
C VAL A 120 -13.07 11.81 31.26
N ARG A 121 -12.71 12.23 32.48
CA ARG A 121 -13.73 12.69 33.45
C ARG A 121 -14.51 13.91 32.94
N LYS A 122 -13.81 14.90 32.39
CA LYS A 122 -14.44 16.09 31.79
C LYS A 122 -15.42 15.73 30.67
N ALA A 123 -15.08 14.75 29.83
CA ALA A 123 -15.96 14.29 28.76
C ALA A 123 -17.23 13.58 29.27
N PHE A 124 -17.18 12.97 30.45
CA PHE A 124 -18.33 12.31 31.08
C PHE A 124 -19.21 13.27 31.92
N GLU A 125 -18.69 14.43 32.31
CA GLU A 125 -19.46 15.50 32.98
C GLU A 125 -20.43 16.19 32.02
N HIS A 126 -20.03 16.34 30.75
CA HIS A 126 -20.83 16.98 29.70
C HIS A 126 -20.97 16.08 28.46
N PRO A 127 -21.70 14.95 28.56
CA PRO A 127 -21.94 14.11 27.40
C PRO A 127 -22.83 14.83 26.38
N GLY A 128 -22.53 14.64 25.10
CA GLY A 128 -23.33 15.14 23.99
C GLY A 128 -24.34 14.12 23.46
N GLU A 129 -24.88 14.42 22.28
CA GLU A 129 -25.71 13.52 21.49
C GLU A 129 -24.94 13.01 20.26
N ILE A 130 -25.51 12.01 19.58
CA ILE A 130 -24.92 11.51 18.34
C ILE A 130 -25.09 12.56 17.25
N ASP A 131 -24.00 12.91 16.59
CA ASP A 131 -24.04 13.84 15.46
C ASP A 131 -24.48 13.11 14.18
N GLN A 132 -25.74 13.33 13.78
CA GLN A 132 -26.32 12.69 12.61
C GLN A 132 -25.63 13.12 11.30
N LYS A 133 -25.07 14.33 11.21
CA LYS A 133 -24.36 14.80 10.01
C LYS A 133 -23.08 14.00 9.77
N ARG A 134 -22.32 13.74 10.84
CA ARG A 134 -21.13 12.88 10.81
C ARG A 134 -21.46 11.44 10.46
N VAL A 135 -22.58 10.92 10.99
CA VAL A 135 -23.11 9.61 10.61
C VAL A 135 -23.41 9.59 9.11
N ASP A 136 -24.17 10.56 8.61
CA ASP A 136 -24.57 10.65 7.21
C ASP A 136 -23.37 10.77 6.26
N ALA A 137 -22.33 11.54 6.63
CA ALA A 137 -21.08 11.61 5.89
C ALA A 137 -20.37 10.24 5.80
N GLN A 138 -20.34 9.47 6.90
CA GLN A 138 -19.80 8.12 6.90
C GLN A 138 -20.66 7.16 6.07
N GLN A 139 -21.98 7.24 6.17
CA GLN A 139 -22.90 6.41 5.38
C GLN A 139 -22.74 6.68 3.90
N ALA A 140 -22.70 7.95 3.50
CA ALA A 140 -22.48 8.38 2.12
C ALA A 140 -21.18 7.80 1.58
N ARG A 141 -20.07 7.92 2.32
CA ARG A 141 -18.79 7.32 1.97
C ARG A 141 -18.91 5.80 1.79
N ARG A 142 -19.56 5.11 2.73
CA ARG A 142 -19.70 3.65 2.71
C ARG A 142 -20.52 3.16 1.51
N ILE A 143 -21.61 3.87 1.19
CA ILE A 143 -22.50 3.58 0.06
C ILE A 143 -21.79 3.87 -1.26
N LEU A 144 -21.09 5.00 -1.35
CA LEU A 144 -20.31 5.39 -2.51
C LEU A 144 -19.25 4.34 -2.86
N ASP A 145 -18.43 3.94 -1.89
CA ASP A 145 -17.40 2.92 -2.07
C ASP A 145 -18.03 1.56 -2.43
N ARG A 146 -19.23 1.27 -1.90
CA ARG A 146 -20.00 0.07 -2.23
C ARG A 146 -20.47 0.07 -3.68
N ILE A 147 -21.01 1.18 -4.18
CA ILE A 147 -21.47 1.32 -5.57
C ILE A 147 -20.29 1.12 -6.53
N VAL A 148 -19.21 1.88 -6.35
CA VAL A 148 -18.01 1.79 -7.20
C VAL A 148 -17.43 0.38 -7.15
N GLY A 149 -17.20 -0.15 -5.95
CA GLY A 149 -16.60 -1.47 -5.77
C GLY A 149 -17.43 -2.59 -6.37
N TYR A 150 -18.75 -2.61 -6.13
CA TYR A 150 -19.62 -3.70 -6.59
C TYR A 150 -19.90 -3.65 -8.09
N MET A 151 -20.00 -2.45 -8.68
CA MET A 151 -20.37 -2.29 -10.10
C MET A 151 -19.15 -2.26 -11.03
N VAL A 152 -17.99 -1.75 -10.59
CA VAL A 152 -16.78 -1.70 -11.43
C VAL A 152 -15.98 -3.01 -11.37
N SER A 153 -15.89 -3.68 -10.21
CA SER A 153 -15.08 -4.92 -10.10
C SER A 153 -15.45 -6.03 -11.11
N PRO A 154 -16.72 -6.25 -11.47
CA PRO A 154 -17.09 -7.19 -12.53
C PRO A 154 -16.50 -6.87 -13.92
N VAL A 155 -16.19 -5.60 -14.21
CA VAL A 155 -15.50 -5.21 -15.45
C VAL A 155 -14.08 -5.75 -15.44
N LEU A 156 -13.35 -5.55 -14.34
CA LEU A 156 -12.00 -6.10 -14.14
C LEU A 156 -11.98 -7.63 -14.20
N TRP A 157 -13.01 -8.29 -13.64
CA TRP A 157 -13.09 -9.76 -13.66
C TRP A 157 -13.30 -10.34 -15.05
N ARG A 158 -14.05 -9.63 -15.89
CA ARG A 158 -14.35 -10.07 -17.26
C ARG A 158 -13.14 -9.94 -18.17
N ARG A 159 -12.35 -8.89 -18.00
CA ARG A 159 -11.24 -8.53 -18.92
C ARG A 159 -9.85 -8.93 -18.43
N ILE A 160 -9.63 -9.02 -17.12
CA ILE A 160 -8.31 -9.33 -16.55
C ILE A 160 -8.35 -10.64 -15.75
N ARG A 161 -8.91 -10.61 -14.54
CA ARG A 161 -8.94 -11.78 -13.64
C ARG A 161 -10.01 -11.64 -12.57
N ARG A 162 -10.65 -12.76 -12.21
CA ARG A 162 -11.54 -12.82 -11.05
C ARG A 162 -10.80 -12.48 -9.75
N GLY A 163 -11.51 -11.80 -8.83
CA GLY A 163 -11.00 -11.47 -7.49
C GLY A 163 -10.26 -10.14 -7.39
N LEU A 164 -10.16 -9.39 -8.49
CA LEU A 164 -9.70 -8.00 -8.49
C LEU A 164 -10.76 -7.07 -7.89
N SER A 165 -10.38 -5.90 -7.44
CA SER A 165 -11.34 -4.92 -6.92
C SER A 165 -10.97 -3.54 -7.43
N ALA A 166 -11.95 -2.80 -7.92
CA ALA A 166 -11.81 -1.37 -8.14
C ALA A 166 -12.29 -0.62 -6.90
N GLY A 167 -11.71 0.54 -6.64
CA GLY A 167 -12.20 1.45 -5.61
C GLY A 167 -11.68 2.83 -5.91
N ARG A 168 -12.52 3.84 -5.69
CA ARG A 168 -12.27 5.21 -6.12
C ARG A 168 -10.88 5.70 -5.74
N VAL A 169 -10.55 5.67 -4.45
CA VAL A 169 -9.28 6.19 -3.92
C VAL A 169 -8.09 5.26 -4.23
N GLN A 170 -8.27 3.94 -4.10
CA GLN A 170 -7.17 2.98 -4.37
C GLN A 170 -6.73 3.00 -5.84
N SER A 171 -7.68 3.16 -6.77
CA SER A 171 -7.37 3.18 -8.20
C SER A 171 -6.64 4.46 -8.58
N VAL A 172 -6.95 5.61 -7.96
CA VAL A 172 -6.18 6.85 -8.13
C VAL A 172 -4.76 6.72 -7.58
N ALA A 173 -4.59 6.12 -6.40
CA ALA A 173 -3.25 5.89 -5.85
C ALA A 173 -2.40 4.97 -6.75
N LEU A 174 -3.02 3.92 -7.33
CA LEU A 174 -2.36 3.07 -8.32
C LEU A 174 -1.99 3.86 -9.58
N ARG A 175 -2.90 4.71 -10.06
CA ARG A 175 -2.68 5.57 -11.22
C ARG A 175 -1.47 6.47 -11.05
N LEU A 176 -1.32 7.13 -9.90
CA LEU A 176 -0.14 7.96 -9.60
C LEU A 176 1.16 7.16 -9.70
N VAL A 177 1.18 5.93 -9.18
CA VAL A 177 2.37 5.05 -9.27
C VAL A 177 2.64 4.63 -10.73
N CYS A 178 1.60 4.30 -11.50
CA CYS A 178 1.73 3.96 -12.92
C CYS A 178 2.19 5.14 -13.78
N GLU A 179 1.64 6.34 -13.56
CA GLU A 179 2.03 7.57 -14.26
C GLU A 179 3.49 7.93 -13.96
N ARG A 180 3.93 7.86 -12.70
CA ARG A 180 5.35 8.05 -12.35
C ARG A 180 6.26 7.04 -13.05
N GLU A 181 5.86 5.78 -13.14
CA GLU A 181 6.64 4.77 -13.86
C GLU A 181 6.71 5.06 -15.37
N MET A 182 5.64 5.62 -15.95
CA MET A 182 5.64 6.06 -17.35
C MET A 182 6.53 7.29 -17.56
N GLU A 183 6.52 8.27 -16.64
CA GLU A 183 7.44 9.42 -16.66
C GLU A 183 8.89 8.95 -16.67
N ILE A 184 9.24 8.03 -15.77
CA ILE A 184 10.60 7.45 -15.69
C ILE A 184 10.99 6.75 -16.99
N LYS A 185 10.08 5.96 -17.59
CA LYS A 185 10.36 5.22 -18.84
C LYS A 185 10.48 6.12 -20.07
N LYS A 186 9.79 7.26 -20.09
CA LYS A 186 9.82 8.23 -21.19
C LYS A 186 10.95 9.26 -21.04
N PHE A 187 11.56 9.33 -19.86
CA PHE A 187 12.62 10.29 -19.57
C PHE A 187 13.87 9.98 -20.40
N VAL A 188 14.37 11.00 -21.09
CA VAL A 188 15.64 10.95 -21.83
C VAL A 188 16.64 11.77 -21.03
N PRO A 189 17.68 11.15 -20.45
CA PRO A 189 18.73 11.89 -19.75
C PRO A 189 19.43 12.89 -20.67
N GLU A 190 19.67 14.07 -20.14
CA GLU A 190 20.44 15.13 -20.78
C GLU A 190 21.76 15.30 -20.02
N GLU A 191 22.86 15.33 -20.78
CA GLU A 191 24.19 15.54 -20.22
C GLU A 191 24.40 17.01 -19.84
N TYR A 192 25.07 17.23 -18.72
CA TYR A 192 25.55 18.54 -18.32
C TYR A 192 26.87 18.40 -17.54
N TRP A 193 27.65 19.48 -17.50
CA TRP A 193 28.93 19.50 -16.82
C TRP A 193 28.88 20.45 -15.64
N LEU A 194 29.28 19.95 -14.48
CA LEU A 194 29.59 20.78 -13.33
C LEU A 194 31.09 21.09 -13.35
N LEU A 195 31.40 22.38 -13.46
CA LEU A 195 32.76 22.87 -13.44
C LEU A 195 33.09 23.46 -12.07
N GLY A 196 34.33 23.32 -11.65
CA GLY A 196 34.81 23.84 -10.38
C GLY A 196 36.33 23.80 -10.31
N ALA A 197 36.87 24.07 -9.13
CA ALA A 197 38.29 23.89 -8.87
C ALA A 197 38.52 23.42 -7.44
N LYS A 198 39.57 22.64 -7.25
CA LYS A 198 40.21 22.46 -5.95
C LYS A 198 41.25 23.55 -5.81
N VAL A 199 41.10 24.37 -4.78
CA VAL A 199 41.93 25.54 -4.52
C VAL A 199 42.50 25.48 -3.10
N LYS A 200 43.56 26.23 -2.84
CA LYS A 200 44.05 26.49 -1.49
C LYS A 200 44.44 27.96 -1.33
N LYS A 201 44.54 28.39 -0.09
CA LYS A 201 45.12 29.69 0.26
C LYS A 201 46.63 29.69 -0.02
N LEU A 202 47.21 30.88 -0.18
CA LEU A 202 48.67 31.05 -0.25
C LEU A 202 49.31 31.17 1.14
N VAL A 203 48.50 31.38 2.17
CA VAL A 203 48.91 31.49 3.59
C VAL A 203 48.05 30.58 4.45
N GLU A 204 48.57 30.14 5.60
CA GLU A 204 47.85 29.26 6.53
C GLU A 204 46.45 29.81 6.92
N PRO A 205 45.40 28.95 7.03
CA PRO A 205 45.43 27.50 6.83
C PRO A 205 45.51 27.10 5.35
N LEU A 206 46.43 26.18 5.01
CA LEU A 206 46.68 25.72 3.63
C LEU A 206 45.79 24.56 3.16
N ASP A 207 44.83 24.14 4.00
CA ASP A 207 43.90 23.07 3.66
C ASP A 207 43.15 23.36 2.35
N PRO A 208 43.21 22.46 1.35
CA PRO A 208 42.49 22.64 0.10
C PRO A 208 40.98 22.55 0.29
N PHE A 209 40.23 23.34 -0.48
CA PHE A 209 38.77 23.33 -0.55
C PHE A 209 38.29 23.41 -2.00
N ARG A 210 37.00 23.14 -2.24
CA ARG A 210 36.42 23.16 -3.59
C ARG A 210 35.55 24.40 -3.79
N ILE A 211 35.59 24.92 -5.02
CA ILE A 211 34.74 26.00 -5.51
C ILE A 211 33.98 25.53 -6.75
N LYS A 212 32.77 26.05 -6.99
CA LYS A 212 31.90 25.63 -8.11
C LYS A 212 31.57 26.79 -9.00
N LEU A 213 31.68 26.61 -10.31
CA LEU A 213 31.31 27.62 -11.29
C LEU A 213 29.81 27.85 -11.25
N VAL A 214 29.38 29.11 -11.09
CA VAL A 214 27.96 29.47 -11.02
C VAL A 214 27.55 30.49 -12.07
N ARG A 215 28.47 31.32 -12.57
CA ARG A 215 28.20 32.29 -13.64
C ARG A 215 29.33 32.41 -14.64
N ILE A 216 28.94 32.66 -15.89
CA ILE A 216 29.81 32.99 -17.02
C ILE A 216 29.25 34.27 -17.64
N ASP A 217 30.04 35.33 -17.73
CA ASP A 217 29.61 36.63 -18.30
C ASP A 217 28.33 37.20 -17.69
N GLY A 218 28.18 37.01 -16.37
CA GLY A 218 27.02 37.47 -15.61
C GLY A 218 25.80 36.55 -15.69
N GLU A 219 25.75 35.60 -16.63
CA GLU A 219 24.65 34.63 -16.76
C GLU A 219 24.88 33.36 -15.95
N LYS A 220 23.81 32.64 -15.61
CA LYS A 220 23.92 31.35 -14.90
C LYS A 220 24.72 30.36 -15.76
N ALA A 221 25.73 29.72 -15.17
CA ALA A 221 26.51 28.70 -15.86
C ALA A 221 25.60 27.52 -16.28
N ASP A 222 25.50 27.30 -17.59
CA ASP A 222 24.75 26.21 -18.21
C ASP A 222 25.66 25.55 -19.25
N VAL A 223 26.31 24.45 -18.85
CA VAL A 223 27.32 23.75 -19.66
C VAL A 223 26.75 22.41 -20.10
N LYS A 224 26.34 22.34 -21.38
CA LYS A 224 25.57 21.22 -21.94
C LYS A 224 26.36 20.30 -22.87
N SER A 225 27.64 20.59 -23.11
CA SER A 225 28.49 19.72 -23.93
C SER A 225 29.91 19.61 -23.37
N GLY A 226 30.57 18.48 -23.66
CA GLY A 226 31.96 18.25 -23.31
C GLY A 226 32.90 19.25 -23.98
N GLU A 227 32.63 19.62 -25.24
CA GLU A 227 33.39 20.65 -25.95
C GLU A 227 33.30 22.02 -25.25
N GLN A 228 32.11 22.42 -24.80
CA GLN A 228 31.93 23.65 -24.05
C GLN A 228 32.70 23.60 -22.71
N ALA A 229 32.63 22.46 -22.01
CA ALA A 229 33.34 22.25 -20.76
C ALA A 229 34.87 22.31 -20.95
N GLU A 230 35.40 21.69 -21.99
CA GLU A 230 36.83 21.73 -22.34
C GLU A 230 37.27 23.13 -22.75
N ASN A 231 36.50 23.84 -23.55
CA ASN A 231 36.77 25.23 -23.94
C ASN A 231 36.84 26.15 -22.71
N ILE A 232 35.90 26.00 -21.78
CA ILE A 232 35.93 26.74 -20.51
C ILE A 232 37.16 26.36 -19.69
N LYS A 233 37.50 25.07 -19.57
CA LYS A 233 38.69 24.61 -18.83
C LYS A 233 39.99 25.16 -19.43
N ASN A 234 40.11 25.15 -20.76
CA ASN A 234 41.27 25.69 -21.48
C ASN A 234 41.42 27.20 -21.30
N ASP A 235 40.29 27.91 -21.29
CA ASP A 235 40.29 29.33 -20.98
C ASP A 235 40.66 29.59 -19.50
N LEU A 236 40.18 28.77 -18.56
CA LEU A 236 40.53 28.89 -17.13
C LEU A 236 42.00 28.54 -16.82
N ASN A 237 42.63 27.67 -17.61
CA ASN A 237 44.03 27.30 -17.43
C ASN A 237 44.96 28.54 -17.47
N GLY A 238 45.78 28.70 -16.44
CA GLY A 238 46.73 29.82 -16.31
C GLY A 238 46.11 31.13 -15.80
N ARG A 239 44.80 31.20 -15.55
CA ARG A 239 44.18 32.35 -14.89
C ARG A 239 44.44 32.32 -13.39
N SER A 240 44.67 33.49 -12.79
CA SER A 240 44.69 33.64 -11.34
C SER A 240 43.27 33.66 -10.77
N LEU A 241 43.10 33.13 -9.56
CA LEU A 241 41.85 33.17 -8.81
C LEU A 241 41.97 34.16 -7.67
N LYS A 242 40.94 34.97 -7.45
CA LYS A 242 40.85 35.86 -6.28
C LYS A 242 39.45 35.83 -5.68
N VAL A 243 39.37 36.04 -4.37
CA VAL A 243 38.09 36.28 -3.69
C VAL A 243 37.59 37.67 -4.08
N ALA A 244 36.46 37.72 -4.77
CA ALA A 244 35.85 38.96 -5.24
C ALA A 244 34.94 39.60 -4.19
N GLU A 245 34.17 38.78 -3.46
CA GLU A 245 33.16 39.24 -2.51
C GLU A 245 32.91 38.16 -1.47
N ILE A 246 32.67 38.56 -0.21
CA ILE A 246 32.19 37.65 0.83
C ILE A 246 30.84 38.14 1.35
N ALA A 247 29.79 37.38 1.06
CA ALA A 247 28.45 37.65 1.56
C ALA A 247 28.18 36.83 2.83
N ILE A 248 27.78 37.51 3.91
CA ILE A 248 27.34 36.87 5.15
C ILE A 248 25.84 37.08 5.29
N LYS A 249 25.10 36.00 5.49
CA LYS A 249 23.65 36.01 5.67
C LYS A 249 23.25 35.21 6.90
N GLU A 250 22.51 35.84 7.81
CA GLU A 250 21.82 35.11 8.88
C GLU A 250 20.52 34.51 8.34
N ILE A 251 20.36 33.20 8.50
CA ILE A 251 19.18 32.42 8.12
C ILE A 251 18.52 31.92 9.40
N SER A 252 17.24 32.24 9.54
CA SER A 252 16.40 31.71 10.60
C SER A 252 15.61 30.50 10.08
N LYS A 253 15.95 29.29 10.52
CA LYS A 253 15.22 28.04 10.19
C LYS A 253 14.19 27.75 11.28
N ARG A 254 12.93 27.54 10.90
CA ARG A 254 11.83 27.22 11.83
C ARG A 254 11.57 25.72 11.85
N ALA A 255 11.15 25.21 13.01
CA ALA A 255 10.65 23.85 13.12
C ALA A 255 9.38 23.66 12.27
N GLY A 256 9.21 22.45 11.74
CA GLY A 256 7.94 22.03 11.16
C GLY A 256 6.82 21.94 12.20
N PRO A 257 5.54 21.93 11.77
CA PRO A 257 4.40 21.85 12.66
C PRO A 257 4.39 20.55 13.49
N PRO A 258 3.60 20.49 14.58
CA PRO A 258 3.23 19.24 15.23
C PRO A 258 2.73 18.20 14.21
N PHE A 259 2.79 16.92 14.53
CA PHE A 259 2.35 15.92 13.57
C PHE A 259 0.84 15.91 13.41
N ILE A 260 0.41 15.84 12.15
CA ILE A 260 -0.87 15.25 11.73
C ILE A 260 -0.63 13.84 11.19
N THR A 261 -1.69 13.09 10.88
CA THR A 261 -1.59 11.68 10.47
C THR A 261 -0.67 11.45 9.28
N SER A 262 -0.79 12.27 8.24
CA SER A 262 0.05 12.20 7.03
C SER A 262 1.53 12.40 7.37
N SER A 263 1.85 13.48 8.07
CA SER A 263 3.21 13.85 8.44
C SER A 263 3.86 12.86 9.42
N LEU A 264 3.09 12.23 10.33
CA LEU A 264 3.57 11.15 11.18
C LEU A 264 3.90 9.90 10.37
N GLN A 265 3.04 9.50 9.44
CA GLN A 265 3.28 8.34 8.58
C GLN A 265 4.51 8.56 7.69
N GLN A 266 4.68 9.78 7.15
CA GLN A 266 5.87 10.17 6.37
C GLN A 266 7.14 10.07 7.21
N ALA A 267 7.19 10.72 8.38
CA ALA A 267 8.36 10.72 9.26
C ALA A 267 8.71 9.32 9.81
N ALA A 268 7.71 8.52 10.18
CA ALA A 268 7.96 7.14 10.61
C ALA A 268 8.45 6.27 9.44
N SER A 269 8.00 6.52 8.22
CA SER A 269 8.50 5.83 7.04
C SER A 269 9.95 6.19 6.73
N SER A 270 10.34 7.47 6.75
CA SER A 270 11.74 7.90 6.48
C SER A 270 12.69 7.52 7.62
N THR A 271 12.39 7.96 8.84
CA THR A 271 13.31 7.80 9.99
C THR A 271 13.29 6.38 10.57
N CYS A 272 12.12 5.74 10.66
CA CYS A 272 12.00 4.41 11.28
C CYS A 272 11.93 3.25 10.28
N GLY A 273 11.73 3.53 8.98
CA GLY A 273 11.50 2.50 7.96
C GLY A 273 10.16 1.79 8.10
N TYR A 274 9.22 2.34 8.87
CA TYR A 274 7.94 1.70 9.18
C TYR A 274 6.90 1.93 8.10
N GLU A 275 6.19 0.86 7.74
CA GLU A 275 5.03 0.96 6.85
C GLU A 275 3.91 1.76 7.53
N PRO A 276 3.12 2.55 6.78
CA PRO A 276 2.01 3.34 7.31
C PRO A 276 1.08 2.55 8.24
N LYS A 277 0.74 1.31 7.87
CA LYS A 277 -0.09 0.42 8.69
C LYS A 277 0.54 0.10 10.05
N ARG A 278 1.86 -0.11 10.08
CA ARG A 278 2.60 -0.37 11.31
C ARG A 278 2.63 0.89 12.18
N THR A 279 2.92 2.05 11.59
CA THR A 279 2.90 3.34 12.29
C THR A 279 1.55 3.60 12.95
N MET A 280 0.46 3.43 12.22
CA MET A 280 -0.89 3.64 12.76
C MET A 280 -1.26 2.62 13.84
N SER A 281 -0.82 1.36 13.72
CA SER A 281 -1.04 0.37 14.77
C SER A 281 -0.27 0.70 16.06
N ILE A 282 0.93 1.26 15.95
CA ILE A 282 1.72 1.70 17.11
C ILE A 282 1.08 2.95 17.73
N ALA A 283 0.75 3.95 16.92
CA ALA A 283 0.09 5.16 17.38
C ALA A 283 -1.25 4.85 18.09
N GLN A 284 -2.04 3.90 17.57
CA GLN A 284 -3.27 3.46 18.22
C GLN A 284 -3.02 2.88 19.62
N LYS A 285 -1.98 2.05 19.81
CA LYS A 285 -1.62 1.55 21.14
C LYS A 285 -1.19 2.68 22.08
N LEU A 286 -0.37 3.60 21.59
CA LEU A 286 0.08 4.76 22.38
C LEU A 286 -1.10 5.63 22.81
N TYR A 287 -2.14 5.77 21.97
CA TYR A 287 -3.37 6.49 22.29
C TYR A 287 -4.28 5.71 23.26
N GLU A 288 -4.55 4.43 23.00
CA GLU A 288 -5.48 3.60 23.78
C GLU A 288 -5.00 3.31 25.20
N GLY A 289 -3.68 3.29 25.39
CA GLY A 289 -3.04 3.28 26.70
C GLY A 289 -1.92 2.27 26.83
N VAL A 290 -0.86 2.69 27.53
CA VAL A 290 0.29 1.85 27.92
C VAL A 290 0.34 1.79 29.44
N ASP A 291 0.58 0.61 30.00
CA ASP A 291 0.74 0.45 31.45
C ASP A 291 2.14 0.91 31.88
N LEU A 292 2.19 2.03 32.61
CA LEU A 292 3.44 2.58 33.13
C LEU A 292 3.79 2.07 34.54
N GLY A 293 2.92 1.26 35.16
CA GLY A 293 3.07 0.73 36.52
C GLY A 293 2.03 1.29 37.51
N GLU A 294 1.50 2.48 37.24
CA GLU A 294 0.38 3.09 37.99
C GLU A 294 -0.99 2.79 37.35
N GLY A 295 -0.96 2.04 36.24
CA GLY A 295 -2.09 1.73 35.39
C GLY A 295 -1.90 2.21 33.95
N PRO A 296 -2.78 1.77 33.04
CA PRO A 296 -2.78 2.20 31.65
C PRO A 296 -3.13 3.70 31.51
N VAL A 297 -2.38 4.41 30.68
CA VAL A 297 -2.63 5.82 30.33
C VAL A 297 -2.30 6.05 28.86
N GLY A 298 -3.12 6.86 28.17
CA GLY A 298 -2.82 7.31 26.82
C GLY A 298 -1.58 8.21 26.82
N LEU A 299 -0.58 7.88 26.02
CA LEU A 299 0.67 8.62 25.88
C LEU A 299 0.61 9.71 24.81
N ILE A 300 -0.28 9.57 23.83
CA ILE A 300 -0.48 10.54 22.75
C ILE A 300 -1.96 10.89 22.57
N THR A 301 -2.23 12.02 21.94
CA THR A 301 -3.55 12.39 21.42
C THR A 301 -3.96 11.51 20.23
N TYR A 302 -5.22 11.64 19.82
CA TYR A 302 -5.80 10.83 18.76
C TYR A 302 -5.04 10.93 17.45
N MET A 303 -4.67 9.78 16.88
CA MET A 303 -3.71 9.69 15.78
C MET A 303 -4.30 9.90 14.39
N ARG A 304 -5.63 10.05 14.26
CA ARG A 304 -6.32 10.31 12.99
C ARG A 304 -6.84 11.74 12.97
N THR A 305 -5.98 12.65 12.55
CA THR A 305 -6.17 14.09 12.57
C THR A 305 -5.46 14.72 11.39
N ASP A 306 -6.06 15.77 10.85
CA ASP A 306 -5.54 16.70 9.84
C ASP A 306 -5.34 18.11 10.43
N SER A 307 -5.50 18.25 11.75
CA SER A 307 -5.40 19.52 12.46
C SER A 307 -4.05 19.69 13.16
N PHE A 308 -3.43 20.86 12.98
CA PHE A 308 -2.25 21.29 13.74
C PHE A 308 -2.59 21.98 15.06
N PHE A 309 -3.87 22.09 15.40
CA PHE A 309 -4.34 22.73 16.62
C PHE A 309 -3.75 22.07 17.88
N ILE A 310 -3.48 22.87 18.91
CA ILE A 310 -3.01 22.42 20.23
C ILE A 310 -3.89 23.11 21.28
N ALA A 311 -4.41 22.35 22.25
CA ALA A 311 -5.17 22.88 23.37
C ALA A 311 -4.33 23.82 24.23
N GLN A 312 -4.94 24.87 24.78
CA GLN A 312 -4.22 25.90 25.56
C GLN A 312 -3.44 25.32 26.74
N ASP A 313 -4.03 24.37 27.49
CA ASP A 313 -3.36 23.72 28.62
C ASP A 313 -2.09 22.98 28.18
N ALA A 314 -2.15 22.25 27.08
CA ALA A 314 -1.01 21.51 26.53
C ALA A 314 0.07 22.44 25.96
N LEU A 315 -0.35 23.55 25.34
CA LEU A 315 0.54 24.60 24.84
C LEU A 315 1.31 25.24 26.00
N GLN A 316 0.61 25.61 27.07
CA GLN A 316 1.21 26.22 28.25
C GLN A 316 2.14 25.25 28.99
N ALA A 317 1.76 23.97 29.10
CA ALA A 317 2.61 22.93 29.67
C ALA A 317 3.91 22.75 28.85
N CYS A 318 3.80 22.73 27.52
CA CYS A 318 4.97 22.63 26.62
C CYS A 318 5.89 23.84 26.76
N ARG A 319 5.34 25.07 26.81
CA ARG A 319 6.10 26.30 27.00
C ARG A 319 6.86 26.31 28.33
N THR A 320 6.18 25.93 29.40
CA THR A 320 6.77 25.82 30.75
C THR A 320 7.93 24.81 30.74
N PHE A 321 7.68 23.62 30.18
CA PHE A 321 8.71 22.59 30.04
C PHE A 321 9.93 23.05 29.22
N ILE A 322 9.72 23.81 28.14
CA ILE A 322 10.82 24.35 27.33
C ILE A 322 11.66 25.34 28.14
N GLY A 323 11.01 26.28 28.83
CA GLY A 323 11.69 27.27 29.66
C GLY A 323 12.52 26.64 30.79
N GLU A 324 11.96 25.64 31.48
CA GLU A 324 12.63 24.94 32.58
C GLU A 324 13.76 24.02 32.10
N LYS A 325 13.55 23.26 31.02
CA LYS A 325 14.50 22.22 30.60
C LYS A 325 15.58 22.72 29.64
N TYR A 326 15.25 23.66 28.76
CA TYR A 326 16.16 24.09 27.69
C TYR A 326 16.71 25.50 27.89
N GLY A 327 16.00 26.36 28.64
CA GLY A 327 16.35 27.77 28.88
C GLY A 327 15.34 28.72 28.22
N VAL A 328 15.23 29.94 28.77
CA VAL A 328 14.30 30.98 28.28
C VAL A 328 14.62 31.40 26.85
N GLU A 329 15.89 31.34 26.43
CA GLU A 329 16.33 31.66 25.08
C GLU A 329 15.80 30.68 24.01
N TYR A 330 15.38 29.47 24.43
CA TYR A 330 14.75 28.48 23.54
C TYR A 330 13.22 28.60 23.49
N LEU A 331 12.63 29.43 24.33
CA LEU A 331 11.20 29.68 24.39
C LEU A 331 10.84 30.94 23.56
N PRO A 332 10.06 30.81 22.48
CA PRO A 332 9.56 31.97 21.76
C PRO A 332 8.70 32.87 22.64
N GLU A 333 8.81 34.20 22.44
CA GLU A 333 8.01 35.19 23.15
C GLU A 333 6.50 34.87 23.05
N LYS A 334 6.03 34.62 21.83
CA LYS A 334 4.65 34.19 21.54
C LYS A 334 4.61 32.73 21.09
N PRO A 335 3.53 31.98 21.41
CA PRO A 335 3.38 30.61 20.94
C PRO A 335 3.39 30.50 19.41
N ASN A 336 3.89 29.38 18.89
CA ASN A 336 3.91 29.12 17.45
C ASN A 336 2.58 28.49 17.02
N PHE A 337 1.88 29.12 16.08
CA PHE A 337 0.63 28.61 15.50
C PHE A 337 0.85 28.17 14.05
N PHE A 338 0.19 27.08 13.67
CA PHE A 338 0.28 26.49 12.34
C PHE A 338 -1.11 26.34 11.73
N LYS A 339 -1.26 26.70 10.45
CA LYS A 339 -2.54 26.68 9.75
C LYS A 339 -2.85 25.28 9.23
N SER A 340 -3.97 24.70 9.64
CA SER A 340 -4.52 23.45 9.09
C SER A 340 -5.13 23.70 7.70
N ARG A 341 -5.24 22.65 6.87
CA ARG A 341 -5.95 22.72 5.59
C ARG A 341 -7.45 22.50 5.80
N GLY A 342 -8.27 23.20 5.01
CA GLY A 342 -9.73 23.03 4.99
C GLY A 342 -10.44 23.50 6.26
N SER A 343 -11.67 23.02 6.43
CA SER A 343 -12.57 23.21 7.57
C SER A 343 -12.22 22.31 8.76
N ALA A 344 -10.98 21.82 8.87
CA ALA A 344 -10.52 20.99 9.98
C ALA A 344 -10.92 21.67 11.29
N GLN A 345 -12.00 21.20 11.88
CA GLN A 345 -12.67 21.88 12.99
C GLN A 345 -11.68 21.95 14.16
N GLU A 346 -11.76 23.01 14.97
CA GLU A 346 -11.01 23.14 16.23
C GLU A 346 -11.30 21.99 17.22
N ALA A 347 -12.24 21.09 16.89
CA ALA A 347 -12.53 19.86 17.62
C ALA A 347 -11.42 18.79 17.53
N HIS A 348 -10.54 18.81 16.52
CA HIS A 348 -9.43 17.86 16.39
C HIS A 348 -8.10 18.51 16.77
N GLU A 349 -7.29 17.76 17.51
CA GLU A 349 -5.96 18.20 17.96
C GLU A 349 -4.85 17.52 17.15
N ALA A 350 -3.68 18.16 17.08
CA ALA A 350 -2.47 17.53 16.55
C ALA A 350 -2.07 16.30 17.34
N ILE A 351 -1.29 15.42 16.71
CA ILE A 351 -0.67 14.26 17.34
C ILE A 351 0.51 14.74 18.19
N ARG A 352 0.33 14.74 19.51
CA ARG A 352 1.30 15.18 20.51
C ARG A 352 1.28 14.26 21.74
N PRO A 353 2.30 14.32 22.62
CA PRO A 353 2.22 13.70 23.93
C PRO A 353 1.05 14.26 24.74
N THR A 354 0.37 13.40 25.48
CA THR A 354 -0.66 13.84 26.46
C THR A 354 -0.04 14.59 27.64
N ASP A 355 1.19 14.25 27.98
CA ASP A 355 2.01 14.90 29.00
C ASP A 355 3.43 15.06 28.47
N VAL A 356 3.87 16.31 28.31
CA VAL A 356 5.18 16.64 27.73
C VAL A 356 6.34 16.25 28.66
N THR A 357 6.08 16.15 29.97
CA THR A 357 7.10 15.81 30.98
C THR A 357 7.52 14.34 30.91
N ARG A 358 6.69 13.49 30.31
CA ARG A 358 7.01 12.09 29.97
C ARG A 358 7.97 12.04 28.79
N THR A 359 9.22 12.38 29.04
CA THR A 359 10.26 12.36 28.01
C THR A 359 10.44 10.96 27.45
N PRO A 360 10.91 10.80 26.20
CA PRO A 360 11.21 9.48 25.63
C PRO A 360 12.11 8.64 26.54
N ASP A 361 13.11 9.26 27.18
CA ASP A 361 14.01 8.58 28.11
C ASP A 361 13.28 8.07 29.37
N SER A 362 12.34 8.86 29.92
CA SER A 362 11.58 8.47 31.12
C SER A 362 10.66 7.27 30.91
N VAL A 363 10.15 7.07 29.68
CA VAL A 363 9.25 5.96 29.33
C VAL A 363 9.96 4.82 28.60
N ALA A 364 11.27 4.93 28.36
CA ALA A 364 12.03 3.98 27.55
C ALA A 364 11.95 2.54 28.08
N HIS A 365 11.95 2.36 29.40
CA HIS A 365 11.85 1.05 30.05
C HIS A 365 10.44 0.45 30.07
N LYS A 366 9.42 1.24 29.67
CA LYS A 366 8.00 0.84 29.68
C LYS A 366 7.47 0.58 28.27
N LEU A 367 8.17 1.04 27.24
CA LEU A 367 7.78 0.88 25.85
C LEU A 367 8.65 -0.15 25.15
N ASP A 368 8.04 -0.93 24.26
CA ASP A 368 8.82 -1.71 23.29
C ASP A 368 9.67 -0.77 22.42
N PRO A 369 10.88 -1.17 21.99
CA PRO A 369 11.76 -0.32 21.18
C PRO A 369 11.10 0.27 19.93
N THR A 370 10.10 -0.42 19.35
CA THR A 370 9.39 0.06 18.17
C THR A 370 8.33 1.10 18.51
N GLU A 371 7.70 0.97 19.67
CA GLU A 371 6.75 1.95 20.23
C GLU A 371 7.49 3.21 20.69
N LEU A 372 8.64 3.04 21.36
CA LEU A 372 9.51 4.13 21.80
C LEU A 372 10.00 5.00 20.65
N LYS A 373 10.33 4.41 19.49
CA LYS A 373 10.75 5.18 18.30
C LYS A 373 9.66 6.10 17.79
N VAL A 374 8.42 5.62 17.68
CA VAL A 374 7.28 6.44 17.24
C VAL A 374 6.93 7.50 18.28
N TYR A 375 6.95 7.14 19.57
CA TYR A 375 6.72 8.09 20.65
C TYR A 375 7.79 9.20 20.67
N LYS A 376 9.07 8.84 20.52
CA LYS A 376 10.19 9.79 20.43
C LYS A 376 10.01 10.77 19.27
N LEU A 377 9.60 10.29 18.08
CA LEU A 377 9.31 11.16 16.95
C LEU A 377 8.20 12.16 17.29
N ILE A 378 7.08 11.69 17.84
CA ILE A 378 5.94 12.54 18.21
C ILE A 378 6.34 13.60 19.23
N TRP A 379 7.05 13.16 20.28
CA TRP A 379 7.52 14.04 21.35
C TRP A 379 8.49 15.10 20.82
N GLN A 380 9.51 14.70 20.06
CA GLN A 380 10.50 15.63 19.52
C GLN A 380 9.86 16.63 18.57
N ARG A 381 8.95 16.21 17.68
CA ARG A 381 8.26 17.11 16.74
C ARG A 381 7.39 18.13 17.48
N PHE A 382 6.62 17.69 18.47
CA PHE A 382 5.75 18.58 19.26
C PHE A 382 6.55 19.64 20.01
N VAL A 383 7.57 19.24 20.79
CA VAL A 383 8.40 20.19 21.56
C VAL A 383 9.12 21.14 20.61
N SER A 384 9.75 20.62 19.55
CA SER A 384 10.46 21.44 18.56
C SER A 384 9.56 22.48 17.89
N SER A 385 8.30 22.13 17.61
CA SER A 385 7.34 23.04 16.98
C SER A 385 7.06 24.31 17.81
N GLN A 386 7.27 24.25 19.13
CA GLN A 386 7.04 25.35 20.07
C GLN A 386 8.34 26.02 20.55
N MET A 387 9.50 25.66 19.99
CA MET A 387 10.80 26.26 20.32
C MET A 387 11.19 27.40 19.39
N ALA A 388 12.19 28.18 19.81
CA ALA A 388 12.78 29.25 19.01
C ALA A 388 13.42 28.71 17.72
N PRO A 389 13.40 29.50 16.62
CA PRO A 389 14.08 29.15 15.38
C PRO A 389 15.58 28.94 15.59
N ALA A 390 16.17 28.06 14.79
CA ALA A 390 17.62 27.97 14.70
C ALA A 390 18.15 29.16 13.90
N LYS A 391 19.26 29.77 14.35
CA LYS A 391 19.98 30.82 13.64
C LYS A 391 21.25 30.24 13.02
N ILE A 392 21.35 30.34 11.71
CA ILE A 392 22.44 29.80 10.91
C ILE A 392 23.10 30.97 10.19
N GLU A 393 24.40 31.18 10.41
CA GLU A 393 25.19 32.11 9.61
C GLU A 393 25.70 31.37 8.38
N GLN A 394 25.24 31.77 7.21
CA GLN A 394 25.75 31.28 5.93
C GLN A 394 26.72 32.31 5.37
N LYS A 395 27.96 31.89 5.12
CA LYS A 395 28.99 32.67 4.43
C LYS A 395 29.17 32.11 3.04
N THR A 396 29.02 32.96 2.02
CA THR A 396 29.25 32.61 0.62
C THR A 396 30.37 33.48 0.08
N ALA A 397 31.47 32.87 -0.33
CA ALA A 397 32.54 33.56 -1.03
C ALA A 397 32.31 33.44 -2.54
N LYS A 398 32.42 34.57 -3.24
CA LYS A 398 32.51 34.64 -4.70
C LYS A 398 33.98 34.70 -5.08
N ILE A 399 34.42 33.77 -5.92
CA ILE A 399 35.77 33.70 -6.44
C ILE A 399 35.71 34.04 -7.93
N GLU A 400 36.49 35.02 -8.35
CA GLU A 400 36.62 35.42 -9.75
C GLU A 400 37.89 34.82 -10.35
N ALA A 401 37.78 34.24 -11.54
CA ALA A 401 38.94 33.98 -12.39
C ALA A 401 39.30 35.26 -13.14
N VAL A 402 40.41 35.89 -12.76
CA VAL A 402 40.77 37.24 -13.20
C VAL A 402 40.86 37.31 -14.74
N PRO A 403 40.09 38.19 -15.41
CA PRO A 403 40.22 38.40 -16.85
C PRO A 403 41.60 38.95 -17.22
N THR A 404 42.08 38.58 -18.40
CA THR A 404 43.33 39.11 -18.98
C THR A 404 43.04 39.75 -20.34
N GLU A 405 43.98 40.52 -20.91
CA GLU A 405 43.79 41.15 -22.23
C GLU A 405 43.44 40.13 -23.34
N GLN A 406 43.98 38.91 -23.21
CA GLN A 406 43.79 37.80 -24.14
C GLN A 406 42.56 36.93 -23.78
N LYS A 407 42.14 36.91 -22.51
CA LYS A 407 41.04 36.09 -22.00
C LYS A 407 40.02 36.96 -21.25
N LYS A 408 39.04 37.49 -21.99
CA LYS A 408 38.09 38.51 -21.49
C LYS A 408 36.87 37.94 -20.76
N THR A 409 36.52 36.67 -21.00
CA THR A 409 35.36 36.01 -20.38
C THR A 409 35.47 36.06 -18.86
N THR A 410 34.38 36.39 -18.19
CA THR A 410 34.32 36.47 -16.73
C THR A 410 33.72 35.17 -16.18
N TYR A 411 34.37 34.60 -15.17
CA TYR A 411 33.92 33.38 -14.50
C TYR A 411 33.80 33.62 -13.01
N ILE A 412 32.63 33.33 -12.46
CA ILE A 412 32.37 33.43 -11.02
C ILE A 412 32.10 32.05 -10.46
N PHE A 413 32.88 31.70 -9.45
CA PHE A 413 32.76 30.49 -8.66
C PHE A 413 32.22 30.81 -7.27
N HIS A 414 31.46 29.90 -6.68
CA HIS A 414 31.00 30.00 -5.30
C HIS A 414 31.54 28.85 -4.45
N VAL A 415 31.78 29.16 -3.18
CA VAL A 415 31.82 28.21 -2.08
C VAL A 415 30.99 28.78 -0.94
N SER A 416 30.29 27.92 -0.20
CA SER A 416 29.50 28.35 0.95
C SER A 416 29.81 27.48 2.16
N ALA A 417 29.89 28.10 3.33
CA ALA A 417 29.91 27.42 4.60
C ALA A 417 28.80 27.96 5.50
N SER A 418 28.23 27.09 6.31
CA SER A 418 27.16 27.42 7.24
C SER A 418 27.57 27.05 8.65
N GLU A 419 27.33 27.95 9.60
CA GLU A 419 27.58 27.74 11.02
C GLU A 419 26.30 27.98 11.83
N VAL A 420 25.94 27.04 12.71
CA VAL A 420 24.79 27.21 13.61
C VAL A 420 25.19 28.12 14.76
N LYS A 421 24.78 29.40 14.72
CA LYS A 421 25.00 30.37 15.81
C LYS A 421 24.09 30.12 17.00
N PHE A 422 22.87 29.66 16.74
CA PHE A 422 21.93 29.27 17.78
C PHE A 422 21.14 28.04 17.31
N PRO A 423 21.20 26.90 18.03
CA PRO A 423 20.56 25.67 17.57
C PRO A 423 19.02 25.72 17.63
N GLY A 424 18.43 26.58 18.47
CA GLY A 424 16.98 26.65 18.63
C GLY A 424 16.33 25.27 18.83
N TYR A 425 15.29 24.99 18.06
CA TYR A 425 14.60 23.69 18.07
C TYR A 425 15.50 22.48 17.76
N MET A 426 16.64 22.67 17.05
CA MET A 426 17.53 21.55 16.68
C MET A 426 18.16 20.88 17.90
N LYS A 427 18.17 21.55 19.06
CA LYS A 427 18.60 20.98 20.35
C LYS A 427 17.78 19.73 20.74
N VAL A 428 16.53 19.63 20.29
CA VAL A 428 15.63 18.51 20.60
C VAL A 428 15.71 17.39 19.55
N THR A 429 15.80 17.73 18.27
CA THR A 429 15.83 16.74 17.19
C THR A 429 17.22 16.13 16.96
N GLY A 430 18.28 16.88 17.30
CA GLY A 430 19.66 16.56 16.94
C GLY A 430 20.00 17.04 15.52
N ALA A 431 21.26 17.44 15.29
CA ALA A 431 21.73 17.97 14.00
C ALA A 431 21.71 16.91 12.87
N ASP A 432 21.79 15.62 13.20
CA ASP A 432 21.86 14.54 12.21
C ASP A 432 20.51 14.25 11.53
N VAL A 433 19.38 14.54 12.20
CA VAL A 433 18.04 14.35 11.65
C VAL A 433 17.76 15.33 10.51
N GLU A 434 18.37 16.52 10.52
CA GLU A 434 18.23 17.49 9.44
C GLU A 434 19.10 17.16 8.23
N LYS A 435 20.34 16.69 8.46
CA LYS A 435 21.21 16.20 7.38
C LYS A 435 20.59 15.04 6.60
N GLN A 436 19.76 14.22 7.25
CA GLN A 436 18.98 13.17 6.59
C GLN A 436 17.78 13.72 5.82
N ALA A 437 17.09 14.74 6.34
CA ALA A 437 15.96 15.38 5.67
C ALA A 437 16.40 16.17 4.41
N GLU A 438 17.58 16.79 4.45
CA GLU A 438 18.20 17.46 3.29
C GLU A 438 18.52 16.43 2.19
N LYS A 439 19.21 15.33 2.56
CA LYS A 439 19.50 14.22 1.62
C LYS A 439 18.27 13.58 0.96
N GLU A 440 17.13 13.47 1.67
CA GLU A 440 15.91 12.87 1.11
C GLU A 440 15.17 13.79 0.11
N ASN A 441 15.38 15.11 0.17
CA ASN A 441 14.76 16.07 -0.76
C ASN A 441 15.51 16.19 -2.09
N GLY A 442 16.56 15.40 -2.33
CA GLY A 442 17.39 15.51 -3.53
C GLY A 442 18.27 16.77 -3.54
N GLU A 443 18.24 17.55 -2.46
CA GLU A 443 19.41 18.34 -2.06
C GLU A 443 20.42 17.28 -1.62
N GLU A 444 21.24 16.77 -2.55
CA GLU A 444 22.51 16.21 -2.14
C GLU A 444 23.10 17.28 -1.22
N GLY A 445 23.09 17.02 0.09
CA GLY A 445 23.91 17.72 1.04
C GLY A 445 25.32 17.35 0.63
N GLU A 446 25.79 18.01 -0.44
CA GLU A 446 27.17 18.11 -0.83
C GLU A 446 27.87 18.39 0.49
N GLU A 447 28.79 17.50 0.84
CA GLU A 447 29.62 17.67 2.02
C GLU A 447 29.95 19.15 2.10
N LEU A 448 29.53 19.82 3.18
CA LEU A 448 29.88 21.20 3.46
C LEU A 448 31.40 21.21 3.51
N ASP A 449 32.03 21.38 2.34
CA ASP A 449 33.46 21.50 2.19
C ASP A 449 33.82 22.64 3.13
N ARG A 450 34.65 22.33 4.12
CA ARG A 450 35.04 23.30 5.13
C ARG A 450 35.69 24.47 4.41
N MET A 451 34.98 25.58 4.30
CA MET A 451 35.52 26.82 3.76
C MET A 451 36.47 27.40 4.81
N PRO A 452 37.77 27.56 4.52
CA PRO A 452 38.67 28.25 5.43
C PRO A 452 38.25 29.72 5.55
N PRO A 453 38.73 30.46 6.57
CA PRO A 453 38.52 31.90 6.63
C PRO A 453 39.17 32.57 5.40
N LEU A 454 38.38 33.33 4.66
CA LEU A 454 38.77 34.07 3.45
C LEU A 454 38.61 35.58 3.68
N THR A 455 39.37 36.36 2.93
CA THR A 455 39.27 37.83 2.88
C THR A 455 39.04 38.32 1.46
N GLU A 456 38.36 39.45 1.28
CA GLU A 456 38.15 40.03 -0.05
C GLU A 456 39.47 40.48 -0.67
N GLY A 457 39.64 40.23 -1.96
CA GLY A 457 40.89 40.44 -2.69
C GLY A 457 41.94 39.35 -2.52
N GLU A 458 41.72 38.37 -1.64
CA GLU A 458 42.68 37.31 -1.36
C GLU A 458 42.91 36.41 -2.59
N ALA A 459 44.18 36.18 -2.93
CA ALA A 459 44.57 35.31 -4.03
C ALA A 459 44.52 33.83 -3.62
N LEU A 460 44.06 32.98 -4.54
CA LEU A 460 43.95 31.53 -4.35
C LEU A 460 44.79 30.78 -5.38
N GLU A 461 45.49 29.73 -4.95
CA GLU A 461 46.17 28.81 -5.85
C GLU A 461 45.18 27.76 -6.34
N CYS A 462 45.00 27.67 -7.66
CA CYS A 462 44.28 26.57 -8.27
C CYS A 462 45.19 25.34 -8.30
N LEU A 463 44.80 24.29 -7.58
CA LEU A 463 45.50 23.02 -7.56
C LEU A 463 45.03 22.12 -8.71
N GLU A 464 43.73 22.16 -8.99
CA GLU A 464 43.10 21.29 -9.98
C GLU A 464 41.77 21.90 -10.47
N TRP A 465 41.58 21.97 -11.79
CA TRP A 465 40.27 22.26 -12.37
C TRP A 465 39.41 20.99 -12.42
N LEU A 466 38.27 21.04 -11.73
CA LEU A 466 37.31 19.95 -11.62
C LEU A 466 36.28 20.05 -12.74
N MET A 467 35.98 18.92 -13.36
CA MET A 467 35.02 18.80 -14.45
C MET A 467 34.26 17.49 -14.29
N ASP A 468 33.06 17.58 -13.74
CA ASP A 468 32.21 16.43 -13.50
C ASP A 468 31.11 16.37 -14.56
N ARG A 469 31.18 15.38 -15.44
CA ARG A 469 30.05 15.04 -16.31
C ARG A 469 28.93 14.46 -15.44
N LYS A 470 27.74 15.02 -15.60
CA LYS A 470 26.51 14.60 -14.93
C LYS A 470 25.43 14.38 -15.99
N GLU A 471 24.39 13.68 -15.57
CA GLU A 471 23.21 13.44 -16.38
C GLU A 471 21.99 13.78 -15.53
N THR A 472 21.00 14.42 -16.15
CA THR A 472 19.70 14.64 -15.51
C THR A 472 19.10 13.28 -15.14
N GLN A 473 18.43 13.22 -14.00
CA GLN A 473 17.84 11.98 -13.49
C GLN A 473 16.31 12.02 -13.67
N PRO A 474 15.67 10.87 -13.94
CA PRO A 474 14.22 10.82 -13.99
C PRO A 474 13.62 11.14 -12.62
N PRO A 475 12.34 11.55 -12.56
CA PRO A 475 11.67 11.77 -11.28
C PRO A 475 11.70 10.49 -10.43
N ALA A 476 12.03 10.62 -9.15
CA ALA A 476 12.13 9.47 -8.27
C ALA A 476 10.78 8.73 -8.15
N ARG A 477 10.84 7.38 -8.09
CA ARG A 477 9.66 6.57 -7.77
C ARG A 477 9.08 6.99 -6.41
N TYR A 478 7.77 6.89 -6.27
CA TYR A 478 7.12 7.11 -4.98
C TYR A 478 7.63 6.11 -3.94
N SER A 479 7.95 6.58 -2.74
CA SER A 479 7.94 5.74 -1.54
C SER A 479 6.53 5.75 -0.93
N GLU A 480 6.28 4.95 0.10
CA GLU A 480 5.02 5.04 0.84
C GLU A 480 4.82 6.45 1.43
N ALA A 481 5.89 7.09 1.90
CA ALA A 481 5.87 8.45 2.41
C ALA A 481 5.51 9.47 1.31
N SER A 482 6.21 9.46 0.18
CA SER A 482 5.96 10.44 -0.88
C SER A 482 4.64 10.20 -1.62
N LEU A 483 4.13 8.96 -1.64
CA LEU A 483 2.76 8.69 -2.13
C LEU A 483 1.71 9.24 -1.16
N ILE A 484 1.89 9.11 0.16
CA ILE A 484 0.98 9.72 1.15
C ILE A 484 0.98 11.24 1.01
N LYS A 485 2.17 11.85 0.88
CA LYS A 485 2.32 13.30 0.63
C LYS A 485 1.55 13.71 -0.62
N SER A 486 1.72 12.98 -1.72
CA SER A 486 1.00 13.24 -2.97
C SER A 486 -0.52 13.08 -2.81
N LEU A 487 -1.01 12.06 -2.09
CA LEU A 487 -2.44 11.86 -1.83
C LEU A 487 -3.04 12.98 -0.97
N GLU A 488 -2.26 13.55 -0.05
CA GLU A 488 -2.65 14.69 0.79
C GLU A 488 -2.65 16.01 0.00
N GLU A 489 -1.60 16.28 -0.77
CA GLU A 489 -1.50 17.47 -1.64
C GLU A 489 -2.60 17.52 -2.69
N ASN A 490 -2.99 16.37 -3.22
CA ASN A 490 -4.09 16.26 -4.18
C ASN A 490 -5.49 16.19 -3.53
N GLY A 491 -5.61 16.25 -2.20
CA GLY A 491 -6.92 16.19 -1.51
C GLY A 491 -7.68 14.86 -1.60
N VAL A 492 -7.02 13.79 -2.07
CA VAL A 492 -7.61 12.46 -2.32
C VAL A 492 -7.62 11.58 -1.06
N GLY A 493 -6.57 11.65 -0.26
CA GLY A 493 -6.47 10.89 0.99
C GLY A 493 -7.12 11.61 2.18
N ARG A 494 -7.44 10.85 3.22
CA ARG A 494 -7.87 11.34 4.54
C ARG A 494 -7.10 10.61 5.63
N PRO A 495 -6.96 11.16 6.85
CA PRO A 495 -6.28 10.51 7.98
C PRO A 495 -6.65 9.03 8.18
N SER A 496 -7.92 8.69 8.01
CA SER A 496 -8.44 7.32 8.16
C SER A 496 -8.12 6.39 6.98
N THR A 497 -7.65 6.91 5.84
CA THR A 497 -7.52 6.13 4.59
C THR A 497 -6.10 5.95 4.09
N TYR A 498 -5.14 6.83 4.41
CA TYR A 498 -3.76 6.73 3.89
C TYR A 498 -3.16 5.32 4.04
N ALA A 499 -3.11 4.79 5.27
CA ALA A 499 -2.53 3.48 5.53
C ALA A 499 -3.30 2.32 4.88
N SER A 500 -4.63 2.43 4.77
CA SER A 500 -5.47 1.38 4.19
C SER A 500 -5.39 1.35 2.66
N ILE A 501 -5.23 2.51 2.00
CA ILE A 501 -4.96 2.63 0.56
C ILE A 501 -3.68 1.87 0.22
N ILE A 502 -2.55 2.22 0.86
CA ILE A 502 -1.25 1.59 0.62
C ILE A 502 -1.32 0.08 0.90
N SER A 503 -1.93 -0.31 2.03
CA SER A 503 -2.11 -1.72 2.38
C SER A 503 -2.90 -2.48 1.32
N THR A 504 -3.89 -1.84 0.70
CA THR A 504 -4.73 -2.48 -0.32
C THR A 504 -3.96 -2.67 -1.62
N LEU A 505 -3.16 -1.69 -2.04
CA LEU A 505 -2.30 -1.82 -3.23
C LEU A 505 -1.35 -3.04 -3.11
N HIS A 506 -0.71 -3.20 -1.94
CA HIS A 506 0.12 -4.36 -1.64
C HIS A 506 -0.68 -5.66 -1.60
N ALA A 507 -1.80 -5.69 -0.87
CA ALA A 507 -2.62 -6.89 -0.74
C ALA A 507 -3.18 -7.40 -2.08
N ARG A 508 -3.46 -6.48 -3.01
CA ARG A 508 -3.92 -6.77 -4.37
C ARG A 508 -2.77 -7.05 -5.35
N LYS A 509 -1.53 -6.89 -4.91
CA LYS A 509 -0.32 -7.05 -5.74
C LYS A 509 -0.31 -6.12 -6.95
N TYR A 510 -0.84 -4.92 -6.79
CA TYR A 510 -0.80 -3.88 -7.82
C TYR A 510 0.55 -3.15 -7.83
N VAL A 511 1.22 -3.12 -6.68
CA VAL A 511 2.55 -2.54 -6.53
C VAL A 511 3.48 -3.53 -5.84
N LEU A 512 4.78 -3.38 -6.05
CA LEU A 512 5.86 -4.01 -5.31
C LEU A 512 6.62 -2.94 -4.55
N ARG A 513 7.22 -3.34 -3.43
CA ARG A 513 8.13 -2.50 -2.67
C ARG A 513 9.56 -2.94 -2.95
N GLU A 514 10.33 -2.07 -3.60
CA GLU A 514 11.72 -2.32 -4.00
C GLU A 514 12.58 -1.20 -3.44
N LYS A 515 13.55 -1.54 -2.58
CA LYS A 515 14.45 -0.56 -1.93
C LYS A 515 13.71 0.67 -1.34
N ARG A 516 12.53 0.44 -0.73
CA ARG A 516 11.61 1.45 -0.14
C ARG A 516 10.81 2.30 -1.13
N SER A 517 11.01 2.12 -2.44
CA SER A 517 10.17 2.69 -3.49
C SER A 517 9.06 1.72 -3.91
N LEU A 518 8.02 2.26 -4.52
CA LEU A 518 6.86 1.55 -5.06
C LEU A 518 7.02 1.48 -6.58
N SER A 519 7.01 0.26 -7.12
CA SER A 519 6.96 0.00 -8.57
C SER A 519 5.64 -0.69 -8.91
N PRO A 520 4.95 -0.30 -10.00
CA PRO A 520 3.72 -0.98 -10.40
C PRO A 520 4.02 -2.37 -10.97
N THR A 521 3.19 -3.36 -10.66
CA THR A 521 3.28 -4.68 -11.31
C THR A 521 2.63 -4.64 -12.69
N GLU A 522 2.92 -5.63 -13.55
CA GLU A 522 2.18 -5.81 -14.81
C GLU A 522 0.66 -5.89 -14.59
N LEU A 523 0.23 -6.51 -13.49
CA LEU A 523 -1.18 -6.56 -13.10
C LEU A 523 -1.69 -5.16 -12.73
N GLY A 524 -0.92 -4.39 -11.96
CA GLY A 524 -1.23 -3.01 -11.61
C GLY A 524 -1.39 -2.13 -12.84
N VAL A 525 -0.43 -2.20 -13.77
CA VAL A 525 -0.47 -1.49 -15.06
C VAL A 525 -1.69 -1.91 -15.87
N SER A 526 -1.95 -3.21 -16.04
CA SER A 526 -3.12 -3.69 -16.79
C SER A 526 -4.45 -3.22 -16.20
N VAL A 527 -4.56 -3.17 -14.86
CA VAL A 527 -5.74 -2.66 -14.16
C VAL A 527 -5.86 -1.15 -14.36
N ASN A 528 -4.77 -0.41 -14.19
CA ASN A 528 -4.73 1.02 -14.42
C ASN A 528 -5.18 1.36 -15.84
N ASP A 529 -4.58 0.74 -16.85
CA ASP A 529 -4.85 1.04 -18.26
C ASP A 529 -6.31 0.77 -18.62
N LEU A 530 -6.87 -0.34 -18.13
CA LEU A 530 -8.28 -0.64 -18.33
C LEU A 530 -9.18 0.42 -17.67
N LEU A 531 -8.90 0.78 -16.41
CA LEU A 531 -9.73 1.74 -15.68
C LEU A 531 -9.60 3.17 -16.25
N VAL A 532 -8.39 3.62 -16.56
CA VAL A 532 -8.16 4.96 -17.10
C VAL A 532 -8.72 5.10 -18.51
N THR A 533 -8.56 4.08 -19.37
CA THR A 533 -9.06 4.12 -20.75
C THR A 533 -10.58 4.11 -20.80
N ASN A 534 -11.26 3.32 -19.95
CA ASN A 534 -12.71 3.11 -20.05
C ASN A 534 -13.52 3.93 -19.04
N LEU A 535 -12.92 4.31 -17.92
CA LEU A 535 -13.56 4.99 -16.77
C LEU A 535 -12.68 6.14 -16.24
N GLY A 536 -11.90 6.79 -17.11
CA GLY A 536 -10.92 7.81 -16.72
C GLY A 536 -11.49 8.96 -15.89
N GLU A 537 -12.71 9.41 -16.19
CA GLU A 537 -13.41 10.44 -15.43
C GLU A 537 -13.69 10.01 -13.97
N LEU A 538 -14.08 8.75 -13.76
CA LEU A 538 -14.35 8.20 -12.42
C LEU A 538 -13.09 8.07 -11.57
N PHE A 539 -11.94 7.81 -12.21
CA PHE A 539 -10.64 7.64 -11.55
C PHE A 539 -9.69 8.82 -11.83
N ASN A 540 -10.28 10.01 -12.01
CA ASN A 540 -9.55 11.26 -12.06
C ASN A 540 -9.23 11.74 -10.63
N VAL A 541 -8.04 12.33 -10.45
CA VAL A 541 -7.53 12.82 -9.17
C VAL A 541 -8.42 13.94 -8.63
N GLU A 542 -8.70 14.96 -9.43
CA GLU A 542 -9.54 16.11 -9.07
C GLU A 542 -10.98 15.70 -8.76
N PHE A 543 -11.57 14.82 -9.59
CA PHE A 543 -12.91 14.29 -9.32
C PHE A 543 -12.97 13.56 -7.97
N THR A 544 -11.94 12.75 -7.68
CA THR A 544 -11.85 12.04 -6.40
C THR A 544 -11.70 12.99 -5.22
N ALA A 545 -10.93 14.07 -5.37
CA ALA A 545 -10.73 15.10 -4.36
C ALA A 545 -12.04 15.85 -4.06
N LEU A 546 -12.76 16.28 -5.10
CA LEU A 546 -14.07 16.95 -4.99
C LEU A 546 -15.12 16.08 -4.29
N MET A 547 -15.09 14.78 -4.54
CA MET A 547 -15.94 13.85 -3.81
C MET A 547 -15.60 13.74 -2.33
N GLU A 548 -14.32 13.74 -1.97
CA GLU A 548 -13.92 13.75 -0.55
C GLU A 548 -14.30 15.07 0.13
N GLU A 549 -14.13 16.20 -0.55
CA GLU A 549 -14.60 17.52 -0.07
C GLU A 549 -16.12 17.54 0.12
N SER A 550 -16.88 16.90 -0.78
CA SER A 550 -18.34 16.81 -0.66
C SER A 550 -18.77 15.98 0.55
N LEU A 551 -17.99 14.96 0.92
CA LEU A 551 -18.21 14.20 2.17
C LEU A 551 -17.93 15.03 3.41
N ASP A 552 -16.96 15.95 3.35
CA ASP A 552 -16.65 16.86 4.45
C ASP A 552 -17.77 17.92 4.60
N LYS A 553 -18.30 18.44 3.49
CA LYS A 553 -19.48 19.33 3.49
C LYS A 553 -20.76 18.67 4.04
N ILE A 554 -20.92 17.35 3.87
CA ILE A 554 -22.01 16.61 4.53
C ILE A 554 -21.80 16.59 6.05
N GLU A 555 -20.57 16.39 6.51
CA GLU A 555 -20.22 16.41 7.94
C GLU A 555 -20.47 17.79 8.57
N GLU A 556 -20.28 18.89 7.82
CA GLU A 556 -20.63 20.26 8.24
C GLU A 556 -22.15 20.54 8.17
N GLY A 557 -22.87 19.81 7.32
CA GLY A 557 -24.31 19.97 7.07
C GLY A 557 -24.64 20.96 5.96
N ASP A 558 -23.66 21.31 5.12
CA ASP A 558 -23.82 22.21 3.97
C ASP A 558 -24.41 21.48 2.74
N VAL A 559 -24.29 20.15 2.71
CA VAL A 559 -24.75 19.30 1.61
C VAL A 559 -25.56 18.13 2.13
N ASP A 560 -26.72 17.88 1.52
CA ASP A 560 -27.49 16.65 1.78
C ASP A 560 -26.81 15.43 1.13
N TRP A 561 -26.67 14.37 1.90
CA TRP A 561 -25.92 13.19 1.48
C TRP A 561 -26.62 12.37 0.38
N THR A 562 -27.96 12.32 0.37
CA THR A 562 -28.72 11.59 -0.66
C THR A 562 -28.68 12.32 -1.99
N ARG A 563 -28.76 13.66 -1.96
CA ARG A 563 -28.57 14.51 -3.13
C ARG A 563 -27.18 14.32 -3.74
N MET A 564 -26.12 14.39 -2.92
CA MET A 564 -24.75 14.19 -3.39
C MET A 564 -24.58 12.80 -4.05
N LEU A 565 -25.11 11.74 -3.43
CA LEU A 565 -25.09 10.40 -4.02
C LEU A 565 -25.91 10.32 -5.32
N GLY A 566 -27.02 11.04 -5.45
CA GLY A 566 -27.83 11.11 -6.66
C GLY A 566 -27.07 11.75 -7.83
N GLU A 567 -26.44 12.89 -7.57
CA GLU A 567 -25.60 13.60 -8.54
C GLU A 567 -24.41 12.74 -8.98
N PHE A 568 -23.75 12.07 -8.03
CA PHE A 568 -22.70 11.10 -8.33
C PHE A 568 -23.23 9.92 -9.17
N TYR A 569 -24.31 9.28 -8.74
CA TYR A 569 -24.82 8.05 -9.35
C TYR A 569 -25.27 8.29 -10.80
N THR A 570 -25.83 9.46 -11.08
CA THR A 570 -26.24 9.86 -12.44
C THR A 570 -25.04 9.87 -13.39
N LYS A 571 -23.94 10.50 -12.99
CA LYS A 571 -22.69 10.50 -13.76
C LYS A 571 -22.11 9.09 -13.87
N PHE A 572 -22.09 8.38 -12.75
CA PHE A 572 -21.55 7.02 -12.65
C PHE A 572 -22.28 6.03 -13.57
N ASP A 573 -23.60 6.04 -13.62
CA ASP A 573 -24.37 5.16 -14.50
C ASP A 573 -24.05 5.47 -15.97
N GLY A 574 -24.00 6.76 -16.33
CA GLY A 574 -23.59 7.20 -17.67
C GLY A 574 -22.23 6.65 -18.09
N TRP A 575 -21.23 6.71 -17.21
CA TRP A 575 -19.91 6.11 -17.46
C TRP A 575 -19.98 4.59 -17.58
N MET A 576 -20.74 3.92 -16.70
CA MET A 576 -20.87 2.47 -16.73
C MET A 576 -21.58 1.95 -17.99
N GLN A 577 -22.55 2.70 -18.54
CA GLN A 577 -23.21 2.35 -19.81
C GLN A 577 -22.21 2.32 -20.98
N LYS A 578 -21.25 3.26 -21.02
CA LYS A 578 -20.21 3.31 -22.06
C LYS A 578 -19.28 2.08 -22.04
N VAL A 579 -19.15 1.42 -20.89
CA VAL A 579 -18.25 0.27 -20.68
C VAL A 579 -18.99 -1.07 -20.74
N LYS A 580 -20.32 -1.07 -20.78
CA LYS A 580 -21.09 -2.30 -21.02
C LYS A 580 -20.81 -2.79 -22.44
N GLU A 581 -20.57 -4.09 -22.54
CA GLU A 581 -20.56 -4.74 -23.85
C GLU A 581 -21.98 -4.67 -24.40
N PRO A 582 -22.18 -4.33 -25.69
CA PRO A 582 -23.50 -4.33 -26.28
C PRO A 582 -24.12 -5.73 -26.15
N PRO A 583 -25.44 -5.83 -26.03
CA PRO A 583 -26.11 -7.13 -26.12
C PRO A 583 -25.75 -7.81 -27.45
N ALA A 584 -25.91 -9.14 -27.49
CA ALA A 584 -25.83 -9.86 -28.74
C ALA A 584 -26.83 -9.29 -29.75
N ASP A 585 -26.53 -9.38 -31.04
CA ASP A 585 -27.53 -9.12 -32.07
C ASP A 585 -28.72 -10.07 -31.85
N GLN A 586 -29.87 -9.51 -31.51
CA GLN A 586 -31.07 -10.28 -31.19
C GLN A 586 -31.60 -11.03 -32.42
N THR A 587 -31.32 -10.52 -33.63
CA THR A 587 -31.64 -11.21 -34.90
C THR A 587 -30.80 -12.48 -35.01
N ALA A 588 -29.49 -12.36 -34.80
CA ALA A 588 -28.58 -13.50 -34.77
C ALA A 588 -28.99 -14.54 -33.71
N VAL A 589 -29.33 -14.10 -32.49
CA VAL A 589 -29.77 -15.01 -31.43
C VAL A 589 -31.07 -15.73 -31.81
N ARG A 590 -32.05 -15.03 -32.39
CA ARG A 590 -33.31 -15.65 -32.87
C ARG A 590 -33.05 -16.66 -33.97
N HIS A 591 -32.19 -16.33 -34.93
CA HIS A 591 -31.87 -17.24 -36.04
C HIS A 591 -31.21 -18.52 -35.54
N VAL A 592 -30.21 -18.41 -34.66
CA VAL A 592 -29.53 -19.57 -34.05
C VAL A 592 -30.48 -20.34 -33.13
N ALA A 593 -31.30 -19.67 -32.31
CA ALA A 593 -32.24 -20.36 -31.43
C ALA A 593 -33.34 -21.13 -32.20
N LYS A 594 -33.78 -20.59 -33.34
CA LYS A 594 -34.80 -21.18 -34.21
C LYS A 594 -34.28 -22.43 -34.93
N CYS A 595 -33.07 -22.39 -35.51
CA CYS A 595 -32.55 -23.58 -36.20
C CYS A 595 -32.39 -24.77 -35.25
N MET A 596 -32.09 -24.52 -33.97
CA MET A 596 -32.00 -25.54 -32.92
C MET A 596 -33.34 -26.17 -32.49
N GLU A 597 -34.49 -25.78 -33.06
CA GLU A 597 -35.79 -26.43 -32.76
C GLU A 597 -35.87 -27.86 -33.30
N SER A 598 -35.06 -28.15 -34.32
CA SER A 598 -34.91 -29.47 -34.93
C SER A 598 -34.19 -30.50 -34.05
N ILE A 599 -33.51 -30.07 -32.97
CA ILE A 599 -32.78 -30.96 -32.06
C ILE A 599 -33.78 -31.73 -31.19
N THR A 600 -33.85 -33.04 -31.40
CA THR A 600 -34.73 -33.95 -30.65
C THR A 600 -33.96 -34.86 -29.71
N GLN A 601 -32.68 -35.12 -29.99
CA GLN A 601 -31.81 -35.96 -29.18
C GLN A 601 -30.72 -35.11 -28.51
N TRP A 602 -30.88 -34.86 -27.22
CA TRP A 602 -29.93 -34.10 -26.42
C TRP A 602 -28.95 -35.03 -25.69
N ALA A 603 -27.66 -34.68 -25.72
CA ALA A 603 -26.66 -35.28 -24.83
C ALA A 603 -27.10 -35.28 -23.35
N PRO A 604 -26.75 -36.32 -22.59
CA PRO A 604 -27.14 -36.44 -21.18
C PRO A 604 -26.57 -35.33 -20.31
N GLU A 605 -27.27 -35.01 -19.23
CA GLU A 605 -26.86 -33.94 -18.32
C GLU A 605 -25.50 -34.21 -17.67
N VAL A 606 -24.65 -33.18 -17.61
CA VAL A 606 -23.30 -33.30 -17.05
C VAL A 606 -23.26 -32.67 -15.66
N LYS A 607 -22.93 -33.47 -14.65
CA LYS A 607 -22.73 -32.98 -13.29
C LYS A 607 -21.29 -32.49 -13.11
N ARG A 608 -21.11 -31.21 -12.75
CA ARG A 608 -19.80 -30.64 -12.35
C ARG A 608 -19.90 -30.05 -10.96
N GLY A 609 -19.38 -30.79 -9.97
CA GLY A 609 -19.51 -30.45 -8.56
C GLY A 609 -20.97 -30.53 -8.10
N LYS A 610 -21.49 -29.45 -7.49
CA LYS A 610 -22.89 -29.36 -7.04
C LYS A 610 -23.88 -28.90 -8.13
N LYS A 611 -23.41 -28.64 -9.36
CA LYS A 611 -24.25 -28.11 -10.44
C LYS A 611 -24.43 -29.16 -11.54
N THR A 612 -25.65 -29.24 -12.05
CA THR A 612 -26.02 -30.03 -13.22
C THR A 612 -26.13 -29.09 -14.42
N TYR A 613 -25.56 -29.48 -15.55
CA TYR A 613 -25.57 -28.71 -16.80
C TYR A 613 -26.32 -29.50 -17.86
N SER A 614 -27.35 -28.88 -18.43
CA SER A 614 -28.15 -29.40 -19.53
C SER A 614 -28.15 -28.38 -20.66
N ASP A 615 -27.74 -28.83 -21.86
CA ASP A 615 -27.78 -27.97 -23.05
C ASP A 615 -29.23 -27.63 -23.41
N GLN A 616 -30.16 -28.60 -23.29
CA GLN A 616 -31.58 -28.41 -23.53
C GLN A 616 -32.15 -27.31 -22.64
N SER A 617 -31.97 -27.42 -21.32
CA SER A 617 -32.49 -26.42 -20.37
C SER A 617 -31.85 -25.04 -20.57
N PHE A 618 -30.60 -24.98 -21.03
CA PHE A 618 -29.95 -23.72 -21.39
C PHE A 618 -30.61 -23.08 -22.62
N VAL A 619 -30.83 -23.84 -23.69
CA VAL A 619 -31.48 -23.35 -24.93
C VAL A 619 -32.91 -22.90 -24.64
N GLU A 620 -33.68 -23.67 -23.88
CA GLU A 620 -35.03 -23.30 -23.45
C GLU A 620 -35.04 -22.01 -22.61
N SER A 621 -34.07 -21.86 -21.69
CA SER A 621 -33.92 -20.63 -20.91
C SER A 621 -33.63 -19.41 -21.79
N VAL A 622 -32.83 -19.58 -22.85
CA VAL A 622 -32.50 -18.50 -23.80
C VAL A 622 -33.73 -18.15 -24.65
N ARG A 623 -34.50 -19.15 -25.11
CA ARG A 623 -35.77 -18.94 -25.86
C ARG A 623 -36.81 -18.23 -25.01
N LYS A 624 -36.98 -18.63 -23.75
CA LYS A 624 -37.89 -17.96 -22.83
C LYS A 624 -37.48 -16.50 -22.62
N GLN A 625 -36.18 -16.24 -22.49
CA GLN A 625 -35.64 -14.89 -22.37
C GLN A 625 -35.93 -14.04 -23.64
N LEU A 626 -35.87 -14.63 -24.84
CA LEU A 626 -36.26 -13.96 -26.10
C LEU A 626 -37.75 -13.61 -26.14
N GLY A 627 -38.62 -14.51 -25.66
CA GLY A 627 -40.08 -14.36 -25.72
C GLY A 627 -40.63 -13.38 -24.68
N ASP A 628 -40.07 -13.40 -23.46
CA ASP A 628 -40.55 -12.56 -22.36
C ASP A 628 -40.12 -11.08 -22.53
N GLY A 629 -39.11 -10.77 -23.35
CA GLY A 629 -38.61 -9.41 -23.59
C GLY A 629 -38.00 -8.70 -22.38
N THR A 630 -37.91 -9.39 -21.22
CA THR A 630 -37.55 -8.78 -19.94
C THR A 630 -36.04 -8.54 -19.76
N LYS A 631 -35.18 -9.23 -20.52
CA LYS A 631 -33.70 -9.08 -20.48
C LYS A 631 -33.05 -9.36 -21.83
N GLU A 632 -32.13 -8.50 -22.24
CA GLU A 632 -31.31 -8.68 -23.44
C GLU A 632 -30.34 -9.85 -23.31
N ILE A 633 -30.10 -10.56 -24.41
CA ILE A 633 -29.19 -11.71 -24.45
C ILE A 633 -27.76 -11.24 -24.67
N SER A 634 -26.83 -11.72 -23.85
CA SER A 634 -25.42 -11.35 -23.95
C SER A 634 -24.69 -12.06 -25.11
N THR A 635 -23.63 -11.45 -25.64
CA THR A 635 -22.74 -12.06 -26.66
C THR A 635 -22.17 -13.41 -26.20
N ARG A 636 -21.97 -13.59 -24.89
CA ARG A 636 -21.55 -14.87 -24.29
C ARG A 636 -22.64 -15.95 -24.38
N GLN A 637 -23.90 -15.58 -24.15
CA GLN A 637 -25.02 -16.50 -24.33
C GLN A 637 -25.18 -16.85 -25.81
N LEU A 638 -25.06 -15.89 -26.74
CA LEU A 638 -25.05 -16.17 -28.18
C LEU A 638 -23.89 -17.12 -28.55
N THR A 639 -22.67 -16.84 -28.09
CA THR A 639 -21.52 -17.70 -28.36
C THR A 639 -21.71 -19.12 -27.79
N ALA A 640 -22.30 -19.24 -26.60
CA ALA A 640 -22.63 -20.53 -26.02
C ALA A 640 -23.72 -21.26 -26.82
N LEU A 641 -24.74 -20.54 -27.27
CA LEU A 641 -25.81 -21.05 -28.11
C LEU A 641 -25.28 -21.57 -29.44
N VAL A 642 -24.42 -20.80 -30.12
CA VAL A 642 -23.72 -21.20 -31.35
C VAL A 642 -22.89 -22.46 -31.12
N ARG A 643 -22.13 -22.55 -30.02
CA ARG A 643 -21.35 -23.77 -29.70
C ARG A 643 -22.21 -25.00 -29.44
N ILE A 644 -23.38 -24.81 -28.84
CA ILE A 644 -24.35 -25.90 -28.67
C ILE A 644 -24.90 -26.29 -30.04
N ALA A 645 -25.32 -25.33 -30.87
CA ALA A 645 -25.79 -25.60 -32.23
C ALA A 645 -24.76 -26.41 -33.04
N CYS A 646 -23.48 -26.01 -33.02
CA CYS A 646 -22.39 -26.76 -33.68
C CYS A 646 -22.22 -28.19 -33.14
N ARG A 647 -22.46 -28.43 -31.83
CA ARG A 647 -22.38 -29.77 -31.23
C ARG A 647 -23.45 -30.71 -31.77
N TYR A 648 -24.62 -30.17 -32.11
CA TYR A 648 -25.74 -30.92 -32.67
C TYR A 648 -25.90 -30.67 -34.18
N LYS A 649 -24.83 -30.31 -34.88
CA LYS A 649 -24.86 -29.93 -36.31
C LYS A 649 -25.60 -30.93 -37.20
N GLU A 650 -25.50 -32.22 -36.91
CA GLU A 650 -26.18 -33.29 -37.67
C GLU A 650 -27.70 -33.26 -37.54
N GLN A 651 -28.22 -32.70 -36.45
CA GLN A 651 -29.65 -32.55 -36.19
C GLN A 651 -30.18 -31.17 -36.59
N VAL A 652 -29.33 -30.24 -37.01
CA VAL A 652 -29.70 -28.85 -37.30
C VAL A 652 -29.52 -28.56 -38.80
N PRO A 653 -30.58 -28.66 -39.62
CA PRO A 653 -30.53 -28.31 -41.03
C PRO A 653 -30.07 -26.87 -41.23
N ASP A 654 -29.29 -26.63 -42.28
CA ASP A 654 -28.80 -25.30 -42.70
C ASP A 654 -27.98 -24.53 -41.65
N LEU A 655 -27.45 -25.21 -40.62
CA LEU A 655 -26.65 -24.55 -39.58
C LEU A 655 -25.49 -23.73 -40.15
N GLU A 656 -24.81 -24.25 -41.17
CA GLU A 656 -23.66 -23.58 -41.78
C GLU A 656 -24.05 -22.23 -42.41
N LYS A 657 -25.19 -22.22 -43.12
CA LYS A 657 -25.76 -21.01 -43.73
C LYS A 657 -26.19 -20.02 -42.65
N VAL A 658 -26.91 -20.49 -41.63
CA VAL A 658 -27.33 -19.64 -40.50
C VAL A 658 -26.13 -19.00 -39.81
N LEU A 659 -25.07 -19.76 -39.54
CA LEU A 659 -23.85 -19.24 -38.90
C LEU A 659 -23.05 -18.30 -39.80
N SER A 660 -23.08 -18.50 -41.12
CA SER A 660 -22.54 -17.53 -42.08
C SER A 660 -23.29 -16.20 -42.02
N ASP A 661 -24.62 -16.25 -42.09
CA ASP A 661 -25.48 -15.06 -42.09
C ASP A 661 -25.36 -14.25 -40.79
N VAL A 662 -25.06 -14.92 -39.66
CA VAL A 662 -24.87 -14.26 -38.37
C VAL A 662 -23.41 -13.97 -38.01
N GLY A 663 -22.46 -14.12 -38.95
CA GLY A 663 -21.05 -13.77 -38.74
C GLY A 663 -20.28 -14.69 -37.78
N HIS A 664 -20.73 -15.94 -37.62
CA HIS A 664 -20.15 -16.94 -36.72
C HIS A 664 -19.61 -18.19 -37.43
N SER A 665 -19.40 -18.14 -38.75
CA SER A 665 -18.89 -19.24 -39.58
C SER A 665 -17.57 -19.86 -39.06
N ALA A 666 -16.68 -19.06 -38.48
CA ALA A 666 -15.44 -19.53 -37.87
C ALA A 666 -15.64 -20.52 -36.69
N MET A 667 -16.84 -20.61 -36.13
CA MET A 667 -17.16 -21.56 -35.05
C MET A 667 -17.51 -22.96 -35.58
N LEU A 668 -17.80 -23.12 -36.87
CA LEU A 668 -17.99 -24.44 -37.52
C LEU A 668 -16.67 -25.21 -37.61
N THR A 669 -15.57 -24.49 -37.82
CA THR A 669 -14.21 -25.03 -37.93
C THR A 669 -13.43 -24.94 -36.62
N ALA A 670 -14.01 -24.34 -35.58
CA ALA A 670 -13.44 -24.37 -34.23
C ALA A 670 -13.36 -25.86 -33.82
N PRO A 671 -12.17 -26.39 -33.52
CA PRO A 671 -12.00 -27.83 -33.35
C PRO A 671 -12.95 -28.32 -32.27
N GLU A 672 -13.80 -29.30 -32.61
CA GLU A 672 -14.37 -30.23 -31.65
C GLU A 672 -13.24 -30.59 -30.68
N THR A 673 -13.51 -30.60 -29.38
CA THR A 673 -12.51 -30.96 -28.37
C THR A 673 -11.78 -32.18 -28.88
N GLN A 674 -10.54 -31.99 -29.32
CA GLN A 674 -9.84 -33.06 -30.01
C GLN A 674 -9.85 -34.28 -29.09
N PRO A 675 -9.93 -35.51 -29.62
CA PRO A 675 -9.84 -36.67 -28.76
C PRO A 675 -8.56 -36.56 -27.92
N PRO A 676 -8.55 -37.07 -26.67
CA PRO A 676 -7.33 -37.17 -25.89
C PRO A 676 -6.27 -37.87 -26.75
N ARG A 677 -5.05 -37.32 -26.82
CA ARG A 677 -3.95 -38.00 -27.52
C ARG A 677 -3.81 -39.40 -26.96
N GLU A 678 -3.56 -40.39 -27.80
CA GLU A 678 -3.34 -41.78 -27.37
C GLU A 678 -2.23 -41.86 -26.32
N SER A 679 -1.16 -41.08 -26.52
CA SER A 679 -0.07 -40.91 -25.56
C SER A 679 -0.53 -40.39 -24.19
N THR A 680 -1.61 -39.63 -24.12
CA THR A 680 -2.16 -39.10 -22.85
C THR A 680 -3.02 -40.13 -22.13
N LEU A 681 -3.75 -40.97 -22.87
CA LEU A 681 -4.48 -42.10 -22.29
C LEU A 681 -3.51 -43.13 -21.70
N LYS A 682 -2.48 -43.51 -22.47
CA LYS A 682 -1.40 -44.40 -21.99
C LYS A 682 -0.70 -43.86 -20.74
N LYS A 683 -0.45 -42.54 -20.66
CA LYS A 683 0.10 -41.90 -19.43
C LYS A 683 -0.81 -42.10 -18.22
N LEU A 684 -2.12 -41.91 -18.40
CA LEU A 684 -3.10 -42.07 -17.32
C LEU A 684 -3.23 -43.53 -16.87
N ASP A 685 -3.05 -44.47 -17.80
CA ASP A 685 -3.06 -45.91 -17.49
C ASP A 685 -1.82 -46.31 -16.69
N VAL A 686 -0.63 -45.88 -17.13
CA VAL A 686 0.62 -46.09 -16.37
C VAL A 686 0.52 -45.50 -14.97
N LEU A 687 0.01 -44.28 -14.83
CA LEU A 687 -0.16 -43.64 -13.52
C LEU A 687 -1.17 -44.34 -12.61
N SER A 688 -2.11 -45.09 -13.17
CA SER A 688 -3.13 -45.80 -12.39
C SER A 688 -2.60 -47.06 -11.71
N SER A 689 -1.47 -47.60 -12.17
CA SER A 689 -0.79 -48.75 -11.57
C SER A 689 0.33 -48.37 -10.60
N LEU A 690 0.60 -47.06 -10.39
CA LEU A 690 1.64 -46.60 -9.47
C LEU A 690 1.11 -46.38 -8.06
N ASP A 691 2.00 -46.52 -7.08
CA ASP A 691 1.71 -46.15 -5.70
C ASP A 691 1.88 -44.64 -5.54
N LEU A 692 0.76 -43.91 -5.67
CA LEU A 692 0.67 -42.46 -5.59
C LEU A 692 0.07 -42.01 -4.25
N ASP A 693 0.53 -40.87 -3.75
CA ASP A 693 -0.11 -40.24 -2.58
C ASP A 693 -1.58 -39.86 -2.87
N GLU A 694 -2.38 -39.75 -1.81
CA GLU A 694 -3.83 -39.49 -1.89
C GLU A 694 -4.21 -38.21 -2.67
N SER A 695 -3.33 -37.20 -2.69
CA SER A 695 -3.56 -35.96 -3.43
C SER A 695 -3.28 -36.15 -4.91
N ALA A 696 -2.18 -36.83 -5.24
CA ALA A 696 -1.79 -37.17 -6.61
C ALA A 696 -2.80 -38.14 -7.24
N LYS A 697 -3.26 -39.14 -6.49
CA LYS A 697 -4.28 -40.12 -6.93
C LYS A 697 -5.60 -39.43 -7.31
N LYS A 698 -6.14 -38.56 -6.44
CA LYS A 698 -7.35 -37.77 -6.72
C LYS A 698 -7.19 -36.85 -7.93
N PHE A 699 -6.00 -36.28 -8.11
CA PHE A 699 -5.70 -35.41 -9.24
C PHE A 699 -5.66 -36.20 -10.56
N VAL A 700 -4.97 -37.35 -10.59
CA VAL A 700 -4.90 -38.25 -11.76
C VAL A 700 -6.27 -38.80 -12.12
N GLU A 701 -7.07 -39.26 -11.14
CA GLU A 701 -8.45 -39.72 -11.36
C GLU A 701 -9.35 -38.62 -11.94
N SER A 702 -9.19 -37.38 -11.46
CA SER A 702 -9.93 -36.24 -12.01
C SER A 702 -9.57 -35.94 -13.46
N LEU A 703 -8.30 -36.09 -13.84
CA LEU A 703 -7.85 -35.93 -15.23
C LEU A 703 -8.26 -37.12 -16.10
N ARG A 704 -8.26 -38.34 -15.54
CA ARG A 704 -8.76 -39.55 -16.21
C ARG A 704 -10.23 -39.44 -16.56
N SER A 705 -11.06 -39.01 -15.60
CA SER A 705 -12.49 -38.77 -15.83
C SER A 705 -12.75 -37.71 -16.91
N GLN A 706 -11.88 -36.69 -17.01
CA GLN A 706 -11.96 -35.70 -18.09
C GLN A 706 -11.55 -36.28 -19.44
N ALA A 707 -10.47 -37.08 -19.49
CA ALA A 707 -10.03 -37.70 -20.72
C ALA A 707 -11.02 -38.77 -21.22
N SER A 708 -11.57 -39.59 -20.31
CA SER A 708 -12.56 -40.63 -20.63
C SER A 708 -13.91 -40.04 -21.09
N SER A 709 -14.20 -38.77 -20.78
CA SER A 709 -15.35 -38.06 -21.34
C SER A 709 -15.07 -37.48 -22.74
N GLY A 710 -14.05 -37.97 -23.46
CA GLY A 710 -13.68 -37.56 -24.82
C GLY A 710 -12.97 -36.21 -24.92
N ARG A 711 -12.53 -35.60 -23.81
CA ARG A 711 -11.96 -34.24 -23.80
C ARG A 711 -10.44 -34.26 -23.80
N ARG A 712 -9.78 -33.59 -24.77
CA ARG A 712 -8.33 -33.33 -24.72
C ARG A 712 -7.93 -32.59 -23.44
N LEU A 713 -6.92 -33.11 -22.75
CA LEU A 713 -6.24 -32.40 -21.66
C LEU A 713 -5.39 -31.26 -22.24
N SER A 714 -5.35 -30.11 -21.55
CA SER A 714 -4.47 -29.00 -21.92
C SER A 714 -2.99 -29.37 -21.78
N ASP A 715 -2.10 -28.71 -22.51
CA ASP A 715 -0.65 -29.00 -22.43
C ASP A 715 -0.10 -28.84 -21.00
N ARG A 716 -0.66 -27.92 -20.21
CA ARG A 716 -0.33 -27.79 -18.78
C ARG A 716 -0.72 -29.02 -17.96
N GLN A 717 -1.88 -29.63 -18.25
CA GLN A 717 -2.33 -30.86 -17.60
C GLN A 717 -1.48 -32.06 -18.04
N VAL A 718 -1.18 -32.17 -19.34
CA VAL A 718 -0.30 -33.21 -19.88
C VAL A 718 1.11 -33.10 -19.27
N ASN A 719 1.66 -31.88 -19.17
CA ASN A 719 2.95 -31.64 -18.52
C ASN A 719 2.92 -31.95 -17.02
N ALA A 720 1.78 -31.77 -16.35
CA ALA A 720 1.64 -32.21 -14.96
C ALA A 720 1.67 -33.74 -14.85
N LEU A 721 0.99 -34.47 -15.75
CA LEU A 721 1.08 -35.93 -15.83
C LEU A 721 2.51 -36.39 -16.10
N ASN A 722 3.22 -35.76 -17.05
CA ASN A 722 4.62 -36.06 -17.35
C ASN A 722 5.50 -35.95 -16.10
N ARG A 723 5.31 -34.90 -15.29
CA ARG A 723 6.06 -34.73 -14.04
C ARG A 723 5.76 -35.81 -13.02
N ILE A 724 4.51 -36.26 -12.91
CA ILE A 724 4.13 -37.32 -11.98
C ILE A 724 4.76 -38.64 -12.44
N VAL A 725 4.64 -38.98 -13.74
CA VAL A 725 5.27 -40.16 -14.35
C VAL A 725 6.78 -40.14 -14.12
N MET A 726 7.46 -39.02 -14.39
CA MET A 726 8.90 -38.87 -14.15
C MET A 726 9.28 -39.05 -12.67
N SER A 727 8.50 -38.46 -11.75
CA SER A 727 8.81 -38.55 -10.32
C SER A 727 8.64 -39.95 -9.73
N HIS A 728 7.97 -40.85 -10.45
CA HIS A 728 7.73 -42.24 -10.07
C HIS A 728 8.35 -43.22 -11.08
N SER A 729 9.34 -42.78 -11.86
CA SER A 729 9.98 -43.60 -12.90
C SER A 729 10.55 -44.92 -12.35
N ALA A 730 11.03 -44.93 -11.10
CA ALA A 730 11.55 -46.13 -10.43
C ALA A 730 10.48 -47.23 -10.18
N GLN A 731 9.19 -46.89 -10.25
CA GLN A 731 8.08 -47.86 -10.13
C GLN A 731 7.59 -48.34 -11.50
N ILE A 732 8.15 -47.83 -12.61
CA ILE A 732 7.73 -48.13 -13.97
C ILE A 732 8.77 -49.04 -14.62
N GLU A 733 8.37 -50.28 -14.90
CA GLU A 733 9.21 -51.23 -15.63
C GLU A 733 9.44 -50.76 -17.07
N ASN A 734 10.67 -50.83 -17.58
CA ASN A 734 11.06 -50.37 -18.92
C ASN A 734 10.75 -48.88 -19.20
N TYR A 735 10.87 -48.03 -18.18
CA TYR A 735 10.60 -46.59 -18.23
C TYR A 735 11.22 -45.85 -19.44
N GLU A 736 12.49 -46.12 -19.76
CA GLU A 736 13.19 -45.43 -20.86
C GLU A 736 12.58 -45.76 -22.23
N SER A 737 12.15 -47.01 -22.45
CA SER A 737 11.46 -47.41 -23.68
C SER A 737 10.04 -46.84 -23.74
N LEU A 738 9.36 -46.73 -22.59
CA LEU A 738 8.02 -46.14 -22.46
C LEU A 738 8.01 -44.63 -22.73
N LYS A 739 9.10 -43.92 -22.45
CA LYS A 739 9.21 -42.46 -22.63
C LYS A 739 8.90 -42.00 -24.05
N ALA A 740 9.37 -42.75 -25.05
CA ALA A 740 9.10 -42.51 -26.46
C ALA A 740 7.62 -42.74 -26.82
N VAL A 741 7.02 -43.83 -26.33
CA VAL A 741 5.60 -44.17 -26.53
C VAL A 741 4.66 -43.18 -25.84
N LEU A 742 5.08 -42.65 -24.69
CA LEU A 742 4.35 -41.63 -23.95
C LEU A 742 4.58 -40.22 -24.52
N GLU A 743 5.29 -40.01 -25.63
CA GLU A 743 5.58 -38.68 -26.19
C GLU A 743 6.11 -37.69 -25.12
N MET A 744 6.90 -38.20 -24.18
CA MET A 744 7.50 -37.38 -23.13
C MET A 744 8.79 -36.80 -23.73
N GLY A 745 8.70 -35.57 -24.25
CA GLY A 745 9.84 -34.87 -24.84
C GLY A 745 11.04 -34.81 -23.88
N GLU A 746 12.23 -34.59 -24.43
CA GLU A 746 13.41 -34.31 -23.61
C GLU A 746 13.11 -33.14 -22.70
N VAL A 747 13.18 -33.40 -21.40
CA VAL A 747 13.02 -32.35 -20.40
C VAL A 747 14.34 -31.60 -20.36
N GLU A 748 14.30 -30.29 -20.56
CA GLU A 748 15.37 -29.41 -20.14
C GLU A 748 15.76 -29.81 -18.72
N HIS A 749 16.92 -30.45 -18.57
CA HIS A 749 17.52 -30.58 -17.26
C HIS A 749 17.71 -29.15 -16.74
N GLN A 750 16.89 -28.74 -15.77
CA GLN A 750 17.23 -27.58 -14.97
C GLN A 750 18.59 -27.88 -14.37
N ALA A 751 19.58 -27.08 -14.77
CA ALA A 751 20.95 -27.24 -14.33
C ALA A 751 21.00 -27.46 -12.82
N GLU A 752 21.83 -28.40 -12.37
CA GLU A 752 22.10 -28.65 -10.96
C GLU A 752 22.36 -27.30 -10.26
N ASP A 753 21.67 -27.02 -9.15
CA ASP A 753 21.80 -25.77 -8.39
C ASP A 753 22.93 -25.95 -7.36
N PRO A 754 24.20 -25.68 -7.74
CA PRO A 754 25.34 -26.13 -6.95
C PRO A 754 25.35 -25.42 -5.59
N GLU A 755 24.85 -24.17 -5.57
CA GLU A 755 24.68 -23.37 -4.38
C GLU A 755 23.74 -24.07 -3.36
N CYS A 756 22.61 -24.65 -3.79
CA CYS A 756 21.75 -25.41 -2.87
C CYS A 756 22.46 -26.65 -2.31
N GLY A 757 23.27 -27.33 -3.13
CA GLY A 757 24.09 -28.46 -2.70
C GLY A 757 25.08 -28.09 -1.60
N GLU A 758 25.71 -26.92 -1.73
CA GLU A 758 26.62 -26.37 -0.73
C GLU A 758 25.93 -26.12 0.61
N TYR A 759 24.75 -25.50 0.60
CA TYR A 759 23.97 -25.28 1.83
C TYR A 759 23.54 -26.59 2.49
N ILE A 760 23.15 -27.60 1.72
CA ILE A 760 22.79 -28.92 2.28
C ILE A 760 24.02 -29.60 2.89
N ARG A 761 25.16 -29.59 2.18
CA ARG A 761 26.41 -30.16 2.68
C ARG A 761 26.85 -29.50 3.98
N ALA A 762 26.87 -28.17 4.02
CA ALA A 762 27.22 -27.41 5.21
C ALA A 762 26.32 -27.76 6.41
N MET A 763 25.00 -27.77 6.20
CA MET A 763 24.01 -28.07 7.23
C MET A 763 23.99 -29.54 7.70
N SER A 764 24.63 -30.47 6.98
CA SER A 764 24.71 -31.88 7.39
C SER A 764 25.45 -32.11 8.71
N SER A 765 26.27 -31.15 9.12
CA SER A 765 27.07 -31.20 10.35
C SER A 765 26.36 -30.64 11.60
N VAL A 766 25.11 -30.17 11.47
CA VAL A 766 24.33 -29.62 12.59
C VAL A 766 23.80 -30.77 13.46
N GLU A 767 24.31 -30.85 14.69
CA GLU A 767 23.93 -31.88 15.67
C GLU A 767 22.86 -31.38 16.66
N ASN A 768 22.86 -30.08 17.02
CA ASN A 768 21.98 -29.51 18.03
C ASN A 768 20.87 -28.62 17.42
N TRP A 769 19.78 -29.26 17.01
CA TRP A 769 18.59 -28.57 16.47
C TRP A 769 17.74 -27.95 17.59
N LYS A 770 17.15 -26.78 17.35
CA LYS A 770 16.20 -26.19 18.31
C LYS A 770 14.96 -27.09 18.43
N PRO A 771 14.36 -27.20 19.62
CA PRO A 771 13.18 -28.04 19.82
C PRO A 771 12.00 -27.57 18.94
N PRO A 772 11.12 -28.50 18.51
CA PRO A 772 9.99 -28.16 17.66
C PRO A 772 9.07 -27.11 18.29
N VAL A 773 8.63 -26.14 17.51
CA VAL A 773 7.74 -25.06 17.97
C VAL A 773 6.35 -25.26 17.41
N THR A 774 5.34 -25.36 18.29
CA THR A 774 3.94 -25.44 17.87
C THR A 774 3.34 -24.05 17.70
N ARG A 775 2.80 -23.76 16.50
CA ARG A 775 2.02 -22.54 16.22
C ARG A 775 0.65 -22.91 15.65
N GLY A 776 -0.38 -22.74 16.47
CA GLY A 776 -1.73 -23.20 16.13
C GLY A 776 -1.81 -24.73 16.09
N LYS A 777 -2.30 -25.31 14.98
CA LYS A 777 -2.40 -26.77 14.79
C LYS A 777 -1.17 -27.40 14.11
N ARG A 778 -0.07 -26.65 13.92
CA ARG A 778 1.12 -27.10 13.20
C ARG A 778 2.34 -27.10 14.10
N VAL A 779 3.11 -28.18 14.02
CA VAL A 779 4.41 -28.33 14.67
C VAL A 779 5.48 -28.00 13.63
N PHE A 780 6.40 -27.11 13.98
CA PHE A 780 7.53 -26.72 13.14
C PHE A 780 8.80 -27.31 13.71
N ASP A 781 9.36 -28.28 13.00
CA ASP A 781 10.60 -28.97 13.35
C ASP A 781 11.63 -28.70 12.25
N ASP A 782 12.70 -28.00 12.62
CA ASP A 782 13.74 -27.60 11.66
C ASP A 782 14.57 -28.79 11.18
N ASN A 783 14.76 -29.83 12.00
CA ASN A 783 15.52 -31.04 11.61
C ASN A 783 14.72 -31.83 10.57
N LEU A 784 13.43 -32.08 10.83
CA LEU A 784 12.55 -32.75 9.88
C LEU A 784 12.41 -31.95 8.57
N PHE A 785 12.37 -30.62 8.67
CA PHE A 785 12.29 -29.76 7.50
C PHE A 785 13.60 -29.76 6.70
N TYR A 786 14.77 -29.74 7.34
CA TYR A 786 16.07 -29.92 6.69
C TYR A 786 16.17 -31.27 5.97
N GLN A 787 15.82 -32.36 6.64
CA GLN A 787 15.83 -33.72 6.06
C GLN A 787 14.94 -33.80 4.81
N SER A 788 13.76 -33.17 4.86
CA SER A 788 12.87 -33.07 3.69
C SER A 788 13.50 -32.31 2.52
N LEU A 789 14.18 -31.19 2.78
CA LEU A 789 14.87 -30.42 1.75
C LEU A 789 16.08 -31.17 1.17
N SER A 790 16.87 -31.84 2.02
CA SER A 790 18.02 -32.66 1.61
C SER A 790 17.59 -33.82 0.72
N GLN A 791 16.54 -34.55 1.10
CA GLN A 791 15.98 -35.63 0.28
C GLN A 791 15.41 -35.11 -1.04
N HIS A 792 14.77 -33.94 -1.04
CA HIS A 792 14.21 -33.34 -2.24
C HIS A 792 15.30 -32.92 -3.24
N TYR A 793 16.36 -32.29 -2.75
CA TYR A 793 17.54 -31.95 -3.56
C TYR A 793 18.28 -33.21 -4.04
N GLY A 794 18.44 -34.24 -3.20
CA GLY A 794 19.07 -35.49 -3.61
C GLY A 794 18.39 -36.16 -4.81
N ARG A 795 17.05 -36.02 -4.91
CA ARG A 795 16.27 -36.55 -6.04
C ARG A 795 16.29 -35.66 -7.28
N LYS A 796 16.29 -34.33 -7.11
CA LYS A 796 16.07 -33.38 -8.21
C LYS A 796 17.30 -32.59 -8.62
N LYS A 797 18.35 -32.58 -7.80
CA LYS A 797 19.55 -31.73 -7.91
C LYS A 797 19.28 -30.22 -7.98
N PHE A 798 18.07 -29.77 -7.62
CA PHE A 798 17.71 -28.37 -7.45
C PHE A 798 16.60 -28.22 -6.40
N LEU A 799 16.48 -27.01 -5.81
CA LEU A 799 15.37 -26.62 -4.95
C LEU A 799 14.63 -25.42 -5.57
N SER A 800 13.31 -25.31 -5.33
CA SER A 800 12.58 -24.12 -5.76
C SER A 800 13.09 -22.86 -5.05
N PHE A 801 12.89 -21.68 -5.64
CA PHE A 801 13.31 -20.39 -5.05
C PHE A 801 12.88 -20.23 -3.58
N ARG A 802 11.67 -20.69 -3.23
CA ARG A 802 11.17 -20.64 -1.83
C ARG A 802 11.89 -21.62 -0.91
N GLN A 803 12.19 -22.83 -1.39
CA GLN A 803 12.93 -23.84 -0.64
C GLN A 803 14.39 -23.41 -0.43
N LYS A 804 15.04 -22.86 -1.47
CA LYS A 804 16.37 -22.25 -1.39
C LYS A 804 16.42 -21.12 -0.36
N ALA A 805 15.45 -20.19 -0.41
CA ALA A 805 15.37 -19.10 0.57
C ALA A 805 15.12 -19.60 2.00
N ALA A 806 14.36 -20.68 2.17
CA ALA A 806 14.13 -21.30 3.48
C ALA A 806 15.40 -21.99 4.01
N LEU A 807 16.11 -22.72 3.15
CA LEU A 807 17.39 -23.37 3.46
C LEU A 807 18.45 -22.34 3.88
N LYS A 808 18.59 -21.22 3.14
CA LYS A 808 19.50 -20.11 3.51
C LYS A 808 19.18 -19.53 4.88
N LYS A 809 17.89 -19.34 5.20
CA LYS A 809 17.47 -18.84 6.52
C LYS A 809 17.77 -19.84 7.64
N MET A 810 17.65 -21.13 7.36
CA MET A 810 18.03 -22.17 8.31
C MET A 810 19.54 -22.22 8.51
N TYR A 811 20.33 -22.13 7.44
CA TYR A 811 21.78 -22.03 7.53
C TYR A 811 22.19 -20.85 8.43
N GLU A 812 21.68 -19.64 8.20
CA GLU A 812 21.98 -18.48 9.06
C GLU A 812 21.60 -18.70 10.53
N LYS A 813 20.57 -19.50 10.79
CA LYS A 813 20.10 -19.82 12.15
C LYS A 813 21.01 -20.81 12.87
N TYR A 814 21.71 -21.69 12.14
CA TYR A 814 22.54 -22.77 12.67
C TYR A 814 24.02 -22.68 12.26
N LYS A 815 24.44 -21.58 11.64
CA LYS A 815 25.78 -21.41 11.05
C LYS A 815 26.91 -21.64 12.04
N ASP A 816 26.71 -21.31 13.31
CA ASP A 816 27.72 -21.48 14.36
C ASP A 816 28.01 -22.97 14.68
N GLN A 817 27.16 -23.88 14.21
CA GLN A 817 27.32 -25.34 14.37
C GLN A 817 27.83 -26.03 13.10
N VAL A 818 28.01 -25.29 12.01
CA VAL A 818 28.43 -25.84 10.73
C VAL A 818 29.95 -25.99 10.69
N LYS A 819 30.45 -27.21 10.44
CA LYS A 819 31.90 -27.50 10.37
C LYS A 819 32.57 -26.91 9.13
N GLU A 820 31.88 -26.89 7.99
CA GLU A 820 32.38 -26.33 6.73
C GLU A 820 31.41 -25.26 6.18
N PRO A 821 31.80 -23.98 6.13
CA PRO A 821 30.92 -22.93 5.61
C PRO A 821 30.71 -23.08 4.10
N VAL A 822 29.55 -22.61 3.64
CA VAL A 822 29.13 -22.65 2.24
C VAL A 822 30.12 -21.90 1.36
N ARG A 823 30.67 -22.57 0.33
CA ARG A 823 31.54 -21.94 -0.68
C ARG A 823 30.74 -21.75 -1.96
N ILE A 824 30.19 -20.55 -2.15
CA ILE A 824 29.48 -20.23 -3.39
C ILE A 824 30.54 -19.96 -4.47
N PRO A 825 30.61 -20.72 -5.58
CA PRO A 825 31.52 -20.40 -6.67
C PRO A 825 31.14 -19.04 -7.27
N GLU A 826 32.13 -18.15 -7.44
CA GLU A 826 31.94 -16.87 -8.10
C GLU A 826 31.51 -17.09 -9.56
N THR A 827 30.31 -16.59 -9.92
CA THR A 827 29.87 -16.59 -11.32
C THR A 827 30.71 -15.58 -12.10
N PRO A 828 31.28 -15.93 -13.27
CA PRO A 828 32.03 -14.97 -14.08
C PRO A 828 31.10 -13.82 -14.49
N VAL A 829 31.55 -12.58 -14.26
CA VAL A 829 30.89 -11.38 -14.77
C VAL A 829 30.98 -11.44 -16.30
N GLN A 830 29.87 -11.72 -16.97
CA GLN A 830 29.77 -11.48 -18.41
C GLN A 830 29.61 -9.97 -18.60
N VAL A 831 30.59 -9.40 -19.31
CA VAL A 831 30.70 -7.99 -19.72
C VAL A 831 29.59 -7.62 -20.70
#